data_AF-A0A1T4Q6T5-F1
#
_entry.id   AF-A0A1T4Q6T5-F1
#
_cell.length_a   1.000
_cell.length_b   1.000
_cell.length_c   1.000
_cell.angle_alpha   90.00
_cell.angle_beta   90.00
_cell.angle_gamma   90.00
#
_symmetry.space_group_name_H-M   'P 1'
#
loop_
_entity.id
_entity.type
_entity.pdbx_description
1 polymer ?
#
loop_
_entity_poly.entity_id
_entity_poly.type
_entity_poly.pdbx_seq_one_letter_code
_entity_poly.pdbx_strand_id
1 'polypeptide(L)'
;MCRIAAIISEDKPNLPARIAQMTQAMQHGGPDDTGHYVDDELPVALGHKRLSIIDLSSGGHQPYFSNDGQLVLSFNGEIYNYLELKKELREAGYSFRSDSDTEVLIYAYAEWGTDCLSKLEGMFAFVLIDKRKRKVIAARDHAGIKPLYYGKKGGDLYFSSEIRGISAIDQGWPQNTQWPVWFLSFGFIPEPHTTLQNVWHLPKQHYLLYDLDTRQYEIRCYEKFIFTSDIQSYDEAVSAVRETVTQAVKKHLIADVPTGVFLSGGIDSSILTIAAQQMVPEQLKTLSIYFEDEAYSEKYYQDLVIRKTNVAHRSYKVGRGEFVESLPDIYKAMDQPSTDGINSYFITRYAREEGLKVVLSGLGADELFGGYPSFKRTGNTSMAARLHLLSHVLPFGQLKYPQRKGAYYRKNRWYNDYLVNRGLFIPRDVAAMLNISQKEVNEVLASLPPLQDSGKVEQRNRTSQLESELYMQSQLLRDSDVYSMWHSLELRVPFLDKKIMQLVHRMDPVVKFNGSIPKQLLIDAFKNELPEEIWKRPKQGFTFPLETWFRTIPAFENPRYIPVRWQKEFSKKRINYSRVWGIFLLKTLGDRFPAGETDCSKSPDRLFMYLAAFSRTGGIEKVNRALLKAFEDAQPGQTDAYSVYDNFADQRYFPRSMFNGYNGNKARFMWNMLTKPVPWKHIVVGHINLALAARILKWRKKDISFTIMAHGIEAWPKVGGFKKWLLQNAAIIAVSEYTRKQISANNNIDLSAITVRHNCLDPFFSIPPIGKRPDYLLKRYGISPGEKIILTVTRLSDQEKYKGYDKTIEALSNIGIKENIRYLLCGNADTAEKSRIEELILSCNLSDRVIMPGFIADDELEDHYRLADAFVMPSKGEGFGIVFIEAAACGTPVIAGNSDGSAEAVLQGNGGYLVNADDVRQLQETIEKVLGSVLDREELGRQVQKAFSFNKYKNNILSHFSETNPPIHGD
;
A
#
# COMPACT_ATOMS: atom_id res chain seq x y z
N MET A 1 11.30 23.51 1.74
CA MET A 1 10.40 22.65 0.95
C MET A 1 9.19 22.19 1.68
N CYS A 2 8.12 22.09 0.92
CA CYS A 2 6.79 21.98 1.45
C CYS A 2 6.17 20.62 1.05
N ARG A 3 4.99 20.34 1.58
CA ARG A 3 4.13 19.28 1.07
C ARG A 3 2.80 19.89 0.66
N ILE A 4 2.40 19.61 -0.56
CA ILE A 4 1.16 20.15 -1.14
C ILE A 4 0.14 19.04 -1.32
N ALA A 5 -1.14 19.41 -1.18
CA ALA A 5 -2.28 18.56 -1.45
C ALA A 5 -3.36 19.36 -2.18
N ALA A 6 -4.15 18.69 -3.02
CA ALA A 6 -5.35 19.27 -3.61
C ALA A 6 -6.41 18.20 -3.84
N ILE A 7 -7.68 18.59 -3.76
CA ILE A 7 -8.84 17.74 -4.03
C ILE A 7 -9.81 18.50 -4.92
N ILE A 8 -10.31 17.85 -5.96
CA ILE A 8 -11.43 18.29 -6.78
C ILE A 8 -12.56 17.27 -6.56
N SER A 9 -13.64 17.68 -5.89
CA SER A 9 -14.75 16.80 -5.52
C SER A 9 -16.06 17.57 -5.35
N GLU A 10 -17.15 16.97 -5.83
CA GLU A 10 -18.52 17.48 -5.63
C GLU A 10 -19.02 17.30 -4.19
N ASP A 11 -18.34 16.46 -3.40
CA ASP A 11 -18.61 16.29 -1.97
C ASP A 11 -18.00 17.43 -1.14
N LYS A 12 -18.45 18.65 -1.42
CA LYS A 12 -17.98 19.88 -0.79
C LYS A 12 -18.01 19.85 0.74
N PRO A 13 -19.07 19.33 1.42
CA PRO A 13 -19.12 19.32 2.87
C PRO A 13 -17.95 18.57 3.53
N ASN A 14 -17.40 17.55 2.85
CA ASN A 14 -16.29 16.75 3.37
C ASN A 14 -14.90 17.24 2.91
N LEU A 15 -14.81 18.20 1.97
CA LEU A 15 -13.53 18.73 1.49
C LEU A 15 -12.61 19.25 2.62
N PRO A 16 -13.10 20.03 3.62
CA PRO A 16 -12.24 20.51 4.71
C PRO A 16 -11.60 19.37 5.51
N ALA A 17 -12.37 18.33 5.84
CA ALA A 17 -11.85 17.18 6.59
C ALA A 17 -10.86 16.37 5.76
N ARG A 18 -11.14 16.16 4.47
CA ARG A 18 -10.30 15.36 3.57
C ARG A 18 -8.97 16.06 3.28
N ILE A 19 -8.96 17.37 3.03
CA ILE A 19 -7.70 18.11 2.80
C ILE A 19 -6.83 18.18 4.07
N ALA A 20 -7.46 18.29 5.24
CA ALA A 20 -6.78 18.19 6.52
C ALA A 20 -6.13 16.81 6.73
N GLN A 21 -6.83 15.72 6.39
CA GLN A 21 -6.27 14.35 6.46
C GLN A 21 -5.04 14.19 5.55
N MET A 22 -5.11 14.66 4.29
CA MET A 22 -3.99 14.59 3.35
C MET A 22 -2.75 15.31 3.88
N THR A 23 -2.93 16.55 4.33
CA THR A 23 -1.82 17.37 4.85
C THR A 23 -1.28 16.84 6.17
N GLN A 24 -2.12 16.27 7.03
CA GLN A 24 -1.70 15.64 8.28
C GLN A 24 -0.80 14.42 8.04
N ALA A 25 -1.11 13.61 7.02
CA ALA A 25 -0.28 12.46 6.64
C ALA A 25 1.13 12.86 6.14
N MET A 26 1.32 14.13 5.76
CA MET A 26 2.57 14.67 5.24
C MET A 26 3.23 15.72 6.15
N GLN A 27 2.83 15.81 7.42
CA GLN A 27 3.27 16.86 8.34
C GLN A 27 4.79 16.91 8.56
N HIS A 28 5.51 15.80 8.40
CA HIS A 28 6.98 15.73 8.54
C HIS A 28 7.71 16.63 7.54
N GLY A 29 7.15 16.79 6.34
CA GLY A 29 7.78 17.54 5.25
C GLY A 29 7.56 19.05 5.31
N GLY A 30 6.90 19.58 6.33
CA GLY A 30 6.66 21.02 6.45
C GLY A 30 6.15 21.38 7.85
N PRO A 31 7.04 21.40 8.85
CA PRO A 31 6.66 21.59 10.25
C PRO A 31 6.45 23.07 10.64
N ASP A 32 6.85 24.03 9.80
CA ASP A 32 6.91 25.44 10.20
C ASP A 32 5.54 26.13 10.14
N ASP A 33 4.67 25.73 9.19
CA ASP A 33 3.34 26.33 9.00
C ASP A 33 2.37 25.38 8.26
N THR A 34 1.06 25.56 8.41
CA THR A 34 0.02 24.76 7.76
C THR A 34 -1.09 25.67 7.24
N GLY A 35 -1.48 25.49 5.98
CA GLY A 35 -2.61 26.20 5.39
C GLY A 35 -3.57 25.27 4.65
N HIS A 36 -4.84 25.62 4.73
CA HIS A 36 -5.93 24.96 4.00
C HIS A 36 -6.80 26.02 3.32
N TYR A 37 -7.25 25.72 2.13
CA TYR A 37 -8.23 26.52 1.39
C TYR A 37 -9.29 25.59 0.82
N VAL A 38 -10.55 25.96 1.01
CA VAL A 38 -11.71 25.33 0.36
C VAL A 38 -12.48 26.46 -0.31
N ASP A 39 -12.77 26.31 -1.59
CA ASP A 39 -13.53 27.33 -2.32
C ASP A 39 -15.03 27.19 -2.02
N ASP A 40 -15.71 28.31 -1.79
CA ASP A 40 -17.15 28.32 -1.50
C ASP A 40 -17.98 27.86 -2.73
N GLU A 41 -17.59 28.29 -3.93
CA GLU A 41 -18.36 28.10 -5.16
C GLU A 41 -17.85 26.94 -6.01
N LEU A 42 -16.54 26.73 -6.05
CA LEU A 42 -15.91 25.69 -6.85
C LEU A 42 -15.73 24.39 -6.03
N PRO A 43 -15.78 23.21 -6.66
CA PRO A 43 -15.61 21.92 -5.97
C PRO A 43 -14.13 21.62 -5.71
N VAL A 44 -13.37 22.56 -5.14
CA VAL A 44 -11.90 22.49 -5.03
C VAL A 44 -11.39 22.84 -3.64
N ALA A 45 -10.33 22.14 -3.22
CA ALA A 45 -9.59 22.43 -2.00
C ALA A 45 -8.08 22.31 -2.22
N LEU A 46 -7.30 23.17 -1.56
CA LEU A 46 -5.84 23.13 -1.50
C LEU A 46 -5.36 23.01 -0.06
N GLY A 47 -4.25 22.29 0.12
CA GLY A 47 -3.58 22.13 1.38
C GLY A 47 -2.08 22.32 1.23
N HIS A 48 -1.44 22.79 2.30
CA HIS A 48 -0.02 23.07 2.32
C HIS A 48 0.58 22.82 3.71
N LYS A 49 1.77 22.23 3.73
CA LYS A 49 2.67 22.11 4.88
C LYS A 49 3.98 22.79 4.53
N ARG A 50 4.37 23.81 5.28
CA ARG A 50 5.48 24.71 4.92
C ARG A 50 6.76 24.35 5.67
N LEU A 51 7.88 24.36 4.96
CA LEU A 51 9.21 24.57 5.55
C LEU A 51 9.73 25.90 5.02
N SER A 52 9.87 26.87 5.90
CA SER A 52 10.22 28.25 5.56
C SER A 52 11.74 28.35 5.28
N ILE A 53 12.08 28.79 4.06
CA ILE A 53 13.47 28.88 3.55
C ILE A 53 13.75 30.26 2.97
N ILE A 54 12.90 30.75 2.06
CA ILE A 54 12.88 32.13 1.57
C ILE A 54 11.65 32.82 2.17
N ASP A 55 11.83 34.05 2.65
CA ASP A 55 10.83 34.87 3.33
C ASP A 55 10.22 34.16 4.55
N LEU A 56 10.90 34.21 5.69
CA LEU A 56 10.48 33.54 6.93
C LEU A 56 9.24 34.15 7.59
N SER A 57 8.69 35.23 7.02
CA SER A 57 7.50 35.90 7.56
C SER A 57 6.21 35.16 7.19
N SER A 58 5.07 35.70 7.65
CA SER A 58 3.74 35.30 7.19
C SER A 58 3.49 35.61 5.71
N GLY A 59 4.33 36.44 5.08
CA GLY A 59 4.26 36.77 3.66
C GLY A 59 4.41 35.56 2.74
N GLY A 60 5.10 34.50 3.19
CA GLY A 60 5.21 33.24 2.46
C GLY A 60 4.19 32.16 2.85
N HIS A 61 3.12 32.49 3.60
CA HIS A 61 2.04 31.55 3.91
C HIS A 61 1.38 31.01 2.63
N GLN A 62 1.04 29.72 2.63
CA GLN A 62 0.36 29.07 1.51
C GLN A 62 -0.79 28.17 2.01
N PRO A 63 -1.90 28.00 1.27
CA PRO A 63 -2.13 28.45 -0.12
C PRO A 63 -2.04 29.97 -0.33
N TYR A 64 -1.31 30.37 -1.37
CA TYR A 64 -1.03 31.77 -1.70
C TYR A 64 -2.10 32.33 -2.63
N PHE A 65 -2.50 33.59 -2.43
CA PHE A 65 -3.56 34.24 -3.20
C PHE A 65 -3.02 35.39 -4.04
N SER A 66 -3.55 35.57 -5.25
CA SER A 66 -3.34 36.81 -6.01
C SER A 66 -4.02 37.99 -5.31
N ASN A 67 -3.64 39.22 -5.67
CA ASN A 67 -4.18 40.43 -5.04
C ASN A 67 -5.70 40.58 -5.14
N ASP A 68 -6.29 40.01 -6.18
CA ASP A 68 -7.73 39.98 -6.45
C ASP A 68 -8.42 38.68 -5.98
N GLY A 69 -7.67 37.76 -5.36
CA GLY A 69 -8.15 36.47 -4.86
C GLY A 69 -8.61 35.50 -5.96
N GLN A 70 -8.31 35.77 -7.23
CA GLN A 70 -8.78 34.95 -8.36
C GLN A 70 -7.88 33.77 -8.69
N LEU A 71 -6.62 33.84 -8.27
CA LEU A 71 -5.67 32.75 -8.36
C LEU A 71 -5.32 32.27 -6.95
N VAL A 72 -5.29 30.95 -6.76
CA VAL A 72 -4.90 30.32 -5.50
C VAL A 72 -3.85 29.24 -5.78
N LEU A 73 -2.70 29.30 -5.12
CA LEU A 73 -1.53 28.49 -5.41
C LEU A 73 -1.07 27.71 -4.18
N SER A 74 -0.77 26.42 -4.34
CA SER A 74 0.03 25.65 -3.38
C SER A 74 1.27 25.10 -4.10
N PHE A 75 2.45 25.47 -3.62
CA PHE A 75 3.73 25.29 -4.30
C PHE A 75 4.77 24.64 -3.38
N ASN A 76 5.38 23.57 -3.84
CA ASN A 76 6.56 22.94 -3.23
C ASN A 76 7.74 23.06 -4.19
N GLY A 77 8.74 23.84 -3.85
CA GLY A 77 9.92 24.01 -4.68
C GLY A 77 10.63 25.32 -4.44
N GLU A 78 11.48 25.69 -5.39
CA GLU A 78 12.20 26.95 -5.48
C GLU A 78 12.32 27.38 -6.94
N ILE A 79 12.03 28.65 -7.23
CA ILE A 79 12.28 29.28 -8.54
C ILE A 79 13.54 30.13 -8.47
N TYR A 80 14.66 29.61 -8.97
CA TYR A 80 15.98 30.25 -8.82
C TYR A 80 16.15 31.53 -9.64
N ASN A 81 15.40 31.69 -10.73
CA ASN A 81 15.40 32.93 -11.53
C ASN A 81 14.28 33.91 -11.14
N TYR A 82 13.69 33.77 -9.94
CA TYR A 82 12.56 34.61 -9.52
C TYR A 82 12.87 36.11 -9.52
N LEU A 83 14.11 36.54 -9.22
CA LEU A 83 14.50 37.95 -9.25
C LEU A 83 14.47 38.54 -10.66
N GLU A 84 14.88 37.75 -11.66
CA GLU A 84 14.84 38.14 -13.08
C GLU A 84 13.38 38.26 -13.54
N LEU A 85 12.56 37.25 -13.24
CA LEU A 85 11.13 37.25 -13.56
C LEU A 85 10.37 38.36 -12.84
N LYS A 86 10.70 38.65 -11.57
CA LYS A 86 10.12 39.75 -10.80
C LYS A 86 10.37 41.10 -11.46
N LYS A 87 11.53 41.29 -12.07
CA LYS A 87 11.84 42.50 -12.85
C LYS A 87 10.96 42.61 -14.09
N GLU A 88 10.86 41.55 -14.90
CA GLU A 88 9.98 41.51 -16.08
C GLU A 88 8.51 41.80 -15.70
N LEU A 89 8.03 41.19 -14.61
CA LEU A 89 6.65 41.37 -14.14
C LEU A 89 6.40 42.78 -13.58
N ARG A 90 7.38 43.41 -12.93
CA ARG A 90 7.27 44.82 -12.53
C ARG A 90 7.17 45.75 -13.73
N GLU A 91 7.93 45.49 -14.78
CA GLU A 91 7.86 46.22 -16.05
C GLU A 91 6.51 46.01 -16.76
N ALA A 92 5.89 44.83 -16.58
CA ALA A 92 4.53 44.54 -17.03
C ALA A 92 3.41 45.13 -16.12
N GLY A 93 3.77 45.80 -15.03
CA GLY A 93 2.83 46.52 -14.15
C GLY A 93 2.38 45.77 -12.89
N TYR A 94 2.96 44.61 -12.57
CA TYR A 94 2.63 43.88 -11.34
C TYR A 94 3.32 44.50 -10.11
N SER A 95 2.56 44.62 -9.02
CA SER A 95 3.05 45.07 -7.71
C SER A 95 3.19 43.89 -6.76
N PHE A 96 4.34 43.82 -6.07
CA PHE A 96 4.70 42.70 -5.18
C PHE A 96 4.62 43.12 -3.71
N ARG A 97 4.18 42.20 -2.85
CA ARG A 97 4.02 42.40 -1.40
C ARG A 97 4.99 41.56 -0.58
N SER A 98 5.62 40.57 -1.19
CA SER A 98 6.61 39.69 -0.59
C SER A 98 7.89 39.69 -1.42
N ASP A 99 8.96 39.16 -0.83
CA ASP A 99 10.19 38.80 -1.57
C ASP A 99 10.29 37.30 -1.86
N SER A 100 9.18 36.57 -1.66
CA SER A 100 9.08 35.15 -1.99
C SER A 100 9.00 34.91 -3.50
N ASP A 101 9.65 33.83 -3.93
CA ASP A 101 9.54 33.27 -5.26
C ASP A 101 8.12 32.76 -5.59
N THR A 102 7.33 32.41 -4.57
CA THR A 102 5.94 31.97 -4.68
C THR A 102 5.05 33.05 -5.31
N GLU A 103 5.24 34.32 -4.92
CA GLU A 103 4.49 35.45 -5.49
C GLU A 103 4.88 35.71 -6.96
N VAL A 104 6.14 35.44 -7.32
CA VAL A 104 6.59 35.54 -8.71
C VAL A 104 5.90 34.48 -9.57
N LEU A 105 5.76 33.24 -9.07
CA LEU A 105 5.09 32.17 -9.80
C LEU A 105 3.62 32.49 -10.10
N ILE A 106 2.87 33.00 -9.12
CA ILE A 106 1.44 33.30 -9.31
C ILE A 106 1.22 34.43 -10.33
N TYR A 107 2.09 35.45 -10.35
CA TYR A 107 2.00 36.53 -11.34
C TYR A 107 2.59 36.15 -12.70
N ALA A 108 3.60 35.28 -12.75
CA ALA A 108 4.06 34.69 -14.01
C ALA A 108 2.92 33.93 -14.71
N TYR A 109 2.11 33.18 -13.95
CA TYR A 109 0.90 32.55 -14.51
C TYR A 109 -0.17 33.57 -14.90
N ALA A 110 -0.39 34.61 -14.08
CA ALA A 110 -1.35 35.66 -14.41
C ALA A 110 -1.04 36.33 -15.76
N GLU A 111 0.25 36.60 -16.01
CA GLU A 111 0.73 37.29 -17.20
C GLU A 111 0.82 36.38 -18.43
N TRP A 112 1.48 35.23 -18.29
CA TRP A 112 1.83 34.37 -19.43
C TRP A 112 1.02 33.06 -19.49
N GLY A 113 0.08 32.84 -18.57
CA GLY A 113 -0.66 31.59 -18.48
C GLY A 113 0.27 30.39 -18.30
N THR A 114 0.01 29.29 -19.00
CA THR A 114 0.86 28.08 -18.92
C THR A 114 2.21 28.23 -19.61
N ASP A 115 2.40 29.25 -20.46
CA ASP A 115 3.68 29.49 -21.14
C ASP A 115 4.77 29.95 -20.18
N CYS A 116 4.39 30.44 -18.99
CA CYS A 116 5.33 30.77 -17.92
C CYS A 116 6.21 29.59 -17.52
N LEU A 117 5.71 28.34 -17.62
CA LEU A 117 6.45 27.13 -17.23
C LEU A 117 7.79 26.99 -17.98
N SER A 118 7.83 27.43 -19.24
CA SER A 118 9.05 27.43 -20.06
C SER A 118 10.10 28.47 -19.61
N LYS A 119 9.67 29.51 -18.88
CA LYS A 119 10.54 30.56 -18.32
C LYS A 119 11.08 30.23 -16.93
N LEU A 120 10.46 29.29 -16.21
CA LEU A 120 10.88 28.92 -14.87
C LEU A 120 12.21 28.15 -14.90
N GLU A 121 13.14 28.57 -14.04
CA GLU A 121 14.38 27.86 -13.73
C GLU A 121 14.35 27.48 -12.25
N GLY A 122 14.08 26.21 -11.95
CA GLY A 122 13.81 25.80 -10.57
C GLY A 122 13.57 24.32 -10.41
N MET A 123 13.39 23.90 -9.16
CA MET A 123 12.80 22.62 -8.81
C MET A 123 11.41 22.89 -8.26
N PHE A 124 10.35 22.31 -8.82
CA PHE A 124 9.00 22.69 -8.45
C PHE A 124 7.96 21.61 -8.72
N ALA A 125 6.99 21.56 -7.83
CA ALA A 125 5.69 20.96 -7.99
C ALA A 125 4.65 21.94 -7.46
N PHE A 126 3.60 22.24 -8.21
CA PHE A 126 2.54 23.11 -7.71
C PHE A 126 1.16 22.71 -8.21
N VAL A 127 0.13 23.17 -7.50
CA VAL A 127 -1.27 23.17 -7.92
C VAL A 127 -1.81 24.59 -7.81
N LEU A 128 -2.36 25.12 -8.91
CA LEU A 128 -2.92 26.45 -9.03
C LEU A 128 -4.39 26.36 -9.47
N ILE A 129 -5.27 27.09 -8.79
CA ILE A 129 -6.67 27.28 -9.16
C ILE A 129 -6.78 28.64 -9.85
N ASP A 130 -7.31 28.67 -11.08
CA ASP A 130 -7.74 29.89 -11.76
C ASP A 130 -9.28 29.95 -11.72
N LYS A 131 -9.81 30.78 -10.81
CA LYS A 131 -11.26 30.90 -10.58
C LYS A 131 -11.98 31.54 -11.76
N ARG A 132 -11.34 32.49 -12.46
CA ARG A 132 -11.91 33.18 -13.62
C ARG A 132 -12.08 32.23 -14.79
N LYS A 133 -11.06 31.41 -15.05
CA LYS A 133 -11.10 30.42 -16.14
C LYS A 133 -11.76 29.11 -15.73
N ARG A 134 -12.05 28.93 -14.44
CA ARG A 134 -12.58 27.69 -13.85
C ARG A 134 -11.70 26.49 -14.18
N LYS A 135 -10.38 26.66 -14.00
CA LYS A 135 -9.37 25.62 -14.28
C LYS A 135 -8.47 25.35 -13.09
N VAL A 136 -7.98 24.13 -13.00
CA VAL A 136 -6.92 23.74 -12.07
C VAL A 136 -5.71 23.29 -12.87
N ILE A 137 -4.54 23.80 -12.53
CA ILE A 137 -3.27 23.54 -13.18
C ILE A 137 -2.36 22.88 -12.16
N ALA A 138 -1.86 21.68 -12.44
CA ALA A 138 -0.84 21.04 -11.64
C ALA A 138 0.40 20.82 -12.49
N ALA A 139 1.58 21.28 -12.07
CA ALA A 139 2.80 21.22 -12.89
C ALA A 139 4.00 20.67 -12.12
N ARG A 140 4.94 20.04 -12.84
CA ARG A 140 6.17 19.47 -12.31
C ARG A 140 7.40 19.93 -13.12
N ASP A 141 8.52 20.12 -12.43
CA ASP A 141 9.77 20.65 -13.02
C ASP A 141 10.38 19.78 -14.12
N HIS A 142 11.43 20.31 -14.75
CA HIS A 142 12.04 19.78 -15.97
C HIS A 142 12.80 18.45 -15.77
N ALA A 143 13.19 18.12 -14.55
CA ALA A 143 13.91 16.89 -14.22
C ALA A 143 13.09 15.93 -13.34
N GLY A 144 11.94 16.39 -12.83
CA GLY A 144 11.11 15.64 -11.88
C GLY A 144 11.72 15.64 -10.48
N ILE A 145 12.46 16.69 -10.11
CA ILE A 145 13.17 16.84 -8.82
C ILE A 145 12.16 16.86 -7.68
N LYS A 146 11.08 17.62 -7.80
CA LYS A 146 9.98 17.58 -6.84
C LYS A 146 8.97 16.50 -7.24
N PRO A 147 8.53 15.64 -6.30
CA PRO A 147 7.45 14.70 -6.57
C PRO A 147 6.10 15.41 -6.62
N LEU A 148 5.25 14.99 -7.56
CA LEU A 148 3.83 15.32 -7.59
C LEU A 148 3.06 14.12 -8.13
N TYR A 149 2.12 13.64 -7.34
CA TYR A 149 1.23 12.53 -7.65
C TYR A 149 -0.15 13.07 -7.96
N TYR A 150 -0.86 12.42 -8.88
CA TYR A 150 -2.29 12.62 -9.08
C TYR A 150 -3.04 11.29 -9.04
N GLY A 151 -4.24 11.29 -8.49
CA GLY A 151 -5.07 10.09 -8.35
C GLY A 151 -6.52 10.34 -8.75
N LYS A 152 -7.21 9.29 -9.22
CA LYS A 152 -8.63 9.38 -9.60
C LYS A 152 -9.45 8.29 -8.92
N LYS A 153 -10.51 8.67 -8.19
CA LYS A 153 -11.42 7.73 -7.50
C LYS A 153 -12.81 8.35 -7.37
N GLY A 154 -13.85 7.61 -7.76
CA GLY A 154 -15.25 8.06 -7.56
C GLY A 154 -15.65 9.32 -8.33
N GLY A 155 -14.91 9.72 -9.36
CA GLY A 155 -15.11 11.00 -10.07
C GLY A 155 -14.22 12.13 -9.55
N ASP A 156 -13.71 12.01 -8.32
CA ASP A 156 -12.79 12.96 -7.71
C ASP A 156 -11.39 12.86 -8.31
N LEU A 157 -10.68 14.00 -8.29
CA LEU A 157 -9.27 14.11 -8.65
C LEU A 157 -8.46 14.63 -7.47
N TYR A 158 -7.34 13.98 -7.19
CA TYR A 158 -6.48 14.29 -6.04
C TYR A 158 -5.07 14.61 -6.52
N PHE A 159 -4.39 15.51 -5.82
CA PHE A 159 -2.96 15.78 -6.01
C PHE A 159 -2.24 15.75 -4.67
N SER A 160 -1.01 15.25 -4.65
CA SER A 160 -0.22 15.16 -3.41
C SER A 160 1.28 15.09 -3.70
N SER A 161 2.11 15.66 -2.82
CA SER A 161 3.58 15.48 -2.88
C SER A 161 4.04 14.06 -2.56
N GLU A 162 3.27 13.31 -1.77
CA GLU A 162 3.56 11.91 -1.38
C GLU A 162 2.31 11.04 -1.57
N ILE A 163 2.48 9.77 -1.92
CA ILE A 163 1.33 8.88 -2.11
C ILE A 163 0.56 8.65 -0.80
N ARG A 164 1.23 8.79 0.35
CA ARG A 164 0.59 8.67 1.67
C ARG A 164 -0.50 9.71 1.92
N GLY A 165 -0.35 10.91 1.32
CA GLY A 165 -1.38 11.95 1.38
C GLY A 165 -2.67 11.48 0.73
N ILE A 166 -2.57 10.80 -0.43
CA ILE A 166 -3.73 10.23 -1.13
C ILE A 166 -4.27 8.98 -0.40
N SER A 167 -3.39 8.11 0.13
CA SER A 167 -3.85 6.89 0.81
C SER A 167 -4.53 7.13 2.15
N ALA A 168 -4.37 8.31 2.75
CA ALA A 168 -4.97 8.67 4.03
C ALA A 168 -6.49 8.92 3.95
N ILE A 169 -7.04 9.08 2.74
CA ILE A 169 -8.45 9.42 2.50
C ILE A 169 -9.30 8.14 2.33
N ASP A 170 -10.58 8.18 2.73
CA ASP A 170 -11.64 7.20 2.42
C ASP A 170 -11.35 5.73 2.83
N GLN A 171 -11.00 5.48 4.10
CA GLN A 171 -10.75 4.15 4.68
C GLN A 171 -9.72 3.29 3.91
N GLY A 172 -8.76 3.94 3.25
CA GLY A 172 -7.65 3.29 2.55
C GLY A 172 -7.84 3.23 1.04
N TRP A 173 -6.75 3.52 0.32
CA TRP A 173 -6.73 3.51 -1.13
C TRP A 173 -6.36 2.11 -1.67
N PRO A 174 -7.04 1.57 -2.70
CA PRO A 174 -6.73 0.24 -3.23
C PRO A 174 -5.28 0.13 -3.72
N GLN A 175 -4.63 -1.00 -3.41
CA GLN A 175 -3.25 -1.25 -3.86
C GLN A 175 -3.21 -1.69 -5.32
N ASN A 176 -2.20 -1.23 -6.05
CA ASN A 176 -1.91 -1.70 -7.40
C ASN A 176 -1.29 -3.10 -7.37
N THR A 177 -2.01 -4.10 -7.87
CA THR A 177 -1.54 -5.50 -7.80
C THR A 177 -0.26 -5.78 -8.62
N GLN A 178 0.12 -4.88 -9.52
CA GLN A 178 1.29 -5.03 -10.39
C GLN A 178 2.59 -4.45 -9.79
N TRP A 179 2.51 -3.59 -8.76
CA TRP A 179 3.69 -2.94 -8.17
C TRP A 179 4.80 -3.92 -7.75
N PRO A 180 4.51 -5.12 -7.20
CA PRO A 180 5.57 -6.05 -6.80
C PRO A 180 6.41 -6.54 -7.98
N VAL A 181 5.83 -6.65 -9.18
CA VAL A 181 6.57 -7.07 -10.38
C VAL A 181 7.59 -6.01 -10.77
N TRP A 182 7.18 -4.73 -10.79
CA TRP A 182 8.08 -3.63 -11.08
C TRP A 182 9.16 -3.50 -10.02
N PHE A 183 8.79 -3.50 -8.74
CA PHE A 183 9.75 -3.41 -7.64
C PHE A 183 10.82 -4.52 -7.70
N LEU A 184 10.40 -5.78 -7.84
CA LEU A 184 11.36 -6.90 -7.90
C LEU A 184 12.18 -6.92 -9.21
N SER A 185 11.72 -6.27 -10.27
CA SER A 185 12.47 -6.18 -11.52
C SER A 185 13.46 -5.03 -11.51
N PHE A 186 13.08 -3.85 -11.04
CA PHE A 186 13.89 -2.62 -11.11
C PHE A 186 14.64 -2.29 -9.81
N GLY A 187 14.16 -2.77 -8.65
CA GLY A 187 14.58 -2.31 -7.33
C GLY A 187 13.83 -1.08 -6.81
N PHE A 188 12.91 -0.56 -7.61
CA PHE A 188 12.03 0.59 -7.34
C PHE A 188 10.78 0.49 -8.23
N ILE A 189 9.80 1.36 -8.03
CA ILE A 189 8.64 1.48 -8.95
C ILE A 189 8.97 2.52 -10.03
N PRO A 190 9.00 2.16 -11.33
CA PRO A 190 9.26 3.12 -12.41
C PRO A 190 8.06 4.05 -12.62
N GLU A 191 8.34 5.33 -12.87
CA GLU A 191 7.29 6.28 -13.26
C GLU A 191 6.59 5.85 -14.57
N PRO A 192 5.27 6.10 -14.73
CA PRO A 192 4.41 6.89 -13.86
C PRO A 192 3.73 6.07 -12.74
N HIS A 193 4.04 4.78 -12.60
CA HIS A 193 3.30 3.89 -11.72
C HIS A 193 3.61 4.13 -10.23
N THR A 194 2.69 3.71 -9.36
CA THR A 194 2.86 3.73 -7.91
C THR A 194 2.38 2.41 -7.29
N THR A 195 2.51 2.27 -5.96
CA THR A 195 1.91 1.16 -5.20
C THR A 195 0.39 1.24 -5.09
N LEU A 196 -0.23 2.37 -5.44
CA LEU A 196 -1.67 2.60 -5.36
C LEU A 196 -2.34 2.46 -6.74
N GLN A 197 -3.52 1.85 -6.77
CA GLN A 197 -4.35 1.70 -7.98
C GLN A 197 -4.82 3.09 -8.45
N ASN A 198 -4.75 3.43 -9.74
CA ASN A 198 -5.23 4.72 -10.25
C ASN A 198 -4.57 5.96 -9.59
N VAL A 199 -3.32 5.83 -9.17
CA VAL A 199 -2.47 6.95 -8.73
C VAL A 199 -1.18 6.89 -9.51
N TRP A 200 -0.80 8.02 -10.09
CA TRP A 200 0.34 8.14 -10.97
C TRP A 200 1.20 9.32 -10.58
N HIS A 201 2.50 9.24 -10.88
CA HIS A 201 3.34 10.42 -10.93
C HIS A 201 2.86 11.33 -12.07
N LEU A 202 2.76 12.64 -11.80
CA LEU A 202 2.70 13.62 -12.88
C LEU A 202 4.07 13.60 -13.60
N PRO A 203 4.11 13.44 -14.94
CA PRO A 203 5.38 13.41 -15.65
C PRO A 203 6.19 14.71 -15.47
N LYS A 204 7.52 14.61 -15.39
CA LYS A 204 8.41 15.80 -15.45
C LYS A 204 8.18 16.58 -16.75
N GLN A 205 8.47 17.88 -16.78
CA GLN A 205 8.24 18.76 -17.94
C GLN A 205 6.77 18.86 -18.39
N HIS A 206 5.82 18.38 -17.58
CA HIS A 206 4.42 18.40 -17.92
C HIS A 206 3.61 19.18 -16.90
N TYR A 207 2.46 19.65 -17.36
CA TYR A 207 1.36 20.09 -16.51
C TYR A 207 0.09 19.33 -16.85
N LEU A 208 -0.73 19.10 -15.83
CA LEU A 208 -2.11 18.65 -15.96
C LEU A 208 -3.01 19.87 -15.90
N LEU A 209 -3.84 20.04 -16.93
CA LEU A 209 -4.88 21.07 -16.98
C LEU A 209 -6.24 20.39 -16.80
N TYR A 210 -6.91 20.68 -15.69
CA TYR A 210 -8.26 20.22 -15.39
C TYR A 210 -9.24 21.36 -15.62
N ASP A 211 -10.31 21.07 -16.35
CA ASP A 211 -11.39 22.01 -16.63
C ASP A 211 -12.59 21.67 -15.73
N LEU A 212 -12.99 22.62 -14.86
CA LEU A 212 -14.01 22.37 -13.85
C LEU A 212 -15.42 22.23 -14.44
N ASP A 213 -15.66 22.76 -15.64
CA ASP A 213 -16.97 22.71 -16.29
C ASP A 213 -17.19 21.39 -17.03
N THR A 214 -16.19 20.96 -17.80
CA THR A 214 -16.24 19.69 -18.55
C THR A 214 -15.83 18.48 -17.71
N ARG A 215 -15.17 18.71 -16.56
CA ARG A 215 -14.63 17.67 -15.67
C ARG A 215 -13.64 16.73 -16.35
N GLN A 216 -12.94 17.24 -17.35
CA GLN A 216 -11.88 16.53 -18.05
C GLN A 216 -10.53 17.13 -17.72
N TYR A 217 -9.48 16.32 -17.85
CA TYR A 217 -8.12 16.83 -17.85
C TYR A 217 -7.33 16.35 -19.04
N GLU A 218 -6.31 17.11 -19.35
CA GLU A 218 -5.26 16.76 -20.29
C GLU A 218 -3.89 16.96 -19.63
N ILE A 219 -2.91 16.19 -20.08
CA ILE A 219 -1.52 16.33 -19.63
C ILE A 219 -0.72 16.81 -20.83
N ARG A 220 -0.05 17.95 -20.69
CA ARG A 220 0.69 18.61 -21.76
C ARG A 220 2.15 18.81 -21.36
N CYS A 221 3.05 18.53 -22.29
CA CYS A 221 4.46 18.82 -22.16
C CYS A 221 4.70 20.32 -22.44
N TYR A 222 5.36 21.04 -21.53
CA TYR A 222 5.70 22.46 -21.76
C TYR A 222 7.13 22.66 -22.28
N GLU A 223 8.01 21.67 -22.12
CA GLU A 223 9.40 21.76 -22.59
C GLU A 223 9.95 20.36 -22.86
N LYS A 224 10.77 20.20 -23.90
CA LYS A 224 11.44 18.93 -24.19
C LYS A 224 12.90 19.18 -24.48
N PHE A 225 13.79 18.47 -23.79
CA PHE A 225 15.21 18.49 -24.11
C PHE A 225 15.48 17.51 -25.25
N ILE A 226 16.03 18.04 -26.34
CA ILE A 226 16.36 17.29 -27.54
C ILE A 226 17.87 17.26 -27.66
N PHE A 227 18.44 16.08 -27.90
CA PHE A 227 19.86 15.96 -28.18
C PHE A 227 20.18 16.64 -29.52
N THR A 228 20.99 17.68 -29.45
CA THR A 228 21.63 18.32 -30.62
C THR A 228 23.15 18.08 -30.54
N SER A 229 23.88 18.53 -31.55
CA SER A 229 25.35 18.40 -31.58
C SER A 229 25.95 19.73 -32.01
N ASP A 230 25.44 20.80 -31.38
CA ASP A 230 25.84 22.18 -31.65
C ASP A 230 27.23 22.46 -31.11
N ILE A 231 27.58 21.87 -29.95
CA ILE A 231 28.89 22.03 -29.31
C ILE A 231 29.76 20.83 -29.67
N GLN A 232 30.74 21.08 -30.55
CA GLN A 232 31.66 20.06 -31.09
C GLN A 232 33.12 20.29 -30.67
N SER A 233 33.44 21.47 -30.12
CA SER A 233 34.77 21.78 -29.61
C SER A 233 34.89 21.32 -28.15
N TYR A 234 35.98 20.60 -27.84
CA TYR A 234 36.25 20.15 -26.46
C TYR A 234 36.54 21.32 -25.52
N ASP A 235 37.34 22.30 -25.95
CA ASP A 235 37.69 23.46 -25.13
C ASP A 235 36.49 24.39 -24.88
N GLU A 236 35.61 24.52 -25.87
CA GLU A 236 34.33 25.21 -25.72
C GLU A 236 33.45 24.50 -24.69
N ALA A 237 33.33 23.17 -24.79
CA ALA A 237 32.56 22.37 -23.85
C ALA A 237 33.11 22.46 -22.42
N VAL A 238 34.44 22.40 -22.23
CA VAL A 238 35.10 22.54 -20.92
C VAL A 238 34.76 23.90 -20.29
N SER A 239 34.89 24.97 -21.08
CA SER A 239 34.62 26.35 -20.61
C SER A 239 33.14 26.53 -20.26
N ALA A 240 32.24 26.08 -21.13
CA ALA A 240 30.79 26.18 -20.92
C ALA A 240 30.33 25.36 -19.69
N VAL A 241 30.89 24.17 -19.46
CA VAL A 241 30.60 23.34 -18.28
C VAL A 241 31.03 24.05 -17.01
N ARG A 242 32.25 24.58 -16.96
CA ARG A 242 32.77 25.30 -15.79
C ARG A 242 31.87 26.49 -15.43
N GLU A 243 31.55 27.33 -16.42
CA GLU A 243 30.71 28.50 -16.22
C GLU A 243 29.30 28.11 -15.77
N THR A 244 28.64 27.20 -16.48
CA THR A 244 27.24 26.85 -16.20
C THR A 244 27.08 26.14 -14.85
N VAL A 245 28.00 25.25 -14.48
CA VAL A 245 28.00 24.60 -13.15
C VAL A 245 28.22 25.63 -12.05
N THR A 246 29.15 26.57 -12.24
CA THR A 246 29.41 27.64 -11.26
C THR A 246 28.17 28.53 -11.08
N GLN A 247 27.49 28.93 -12.16
CA GLN A 247 26.26 29.72 -12.05
C GLN A 247 25.11 28.94 -11.40
N ALA A 248 24.97 27.65 -11.70
CA ALA A 248 23.97 26.79 -11.07
C ALA A 248 24.19 26.71 -9.54
N VAL A 249 25.43 26.48 -9.10
CA VAL A 249 25.76 26.47 -7.66
C VAL A 249 25.41 27.79 -7.00
N LYS A 250 25.77 28.92 -7.62
CA LYS A 250 25.45 30.26 -7.11
C LYS A 250 23.95 30.45 -6.88
N LYS A 251 23.14 30.08 -7.87
CA LYS A 251 21.67 30.15 -7.80
C LYS A 251 21.11 29.27 -6.69
N HIS A 252 21.63 28.06 -6.51
CA HIS A 252 21.16 27.11 -5.52
C HIS A 252 21.61 27.43 -4.08
N LEU A 253 22.50 28.40 -3.88
CA LEU A 253 22.91 28.87 -2.54
C LEU A 253 22.00 29.96 -1.96
N ILE A 254 21.07 30.51 -2.73
CA ILE A 254 20.16 31.57 -2.29
C ILE A 254 19.15 31.00 -1.28
N ALA A 255 19.25 31.38 -0.01
CA ALA A 255 18.34 31.01 1.07
C ALA A 255 18.47 31.96 2.27
N ASP A 256 17.39 32.19 3.03
CA ASP A 256 17.41 32.98 4.28
C ASP A 256 17.76 32.13 5.52
N VAL A 257 18.17 30.88 5.31
CA VAL A 257 18.40 29.86 6.34
C VAL A 257 19.77 29.17 6.17
N PRO A 258 20.29 28.51 7.21
CA PRO A 258 21.56 27.81 7.12
C PRO A 258 21.58 26.76 6.00
N THR A 259 22.57 26.91 5.11
CA THR A 259 22.77 26.09 3.91
C THR A 259 24.11 25.34 4.00
N GLY A 260 24.11 24.07 3.59
CA GLY A 260 25.31 23.25 3.56
C GLY A 260 25.50 22.46 2.27
N VAL A 261 26.59 21.69 2.20
CA VAL A 261 26.91 20.79 1.09
C VAL A 261 27.24 19.39 1.62
N PHE A 262 26.68 18.36 0.99
CA PHE A 262 27.11 16.99 1.26
C PHE A 262 28.46 16.71 0.60
N LEU A 263 29.46 16.35 1.41
CA LEU A 263 30.83 16.09 0.99
C LEU A 263 31.16 14.60 1.13
N SER A 264 31.00 13.84 0.04
CA SER A 264 31.41 12.43 0.03
C SER A 264 32.92 12.24 -0.21
N GLY A 265 33.61 13.24 -0.77
CA GLY A 265 34.99 13.11 -1.24
C GLY A 265 35.10 12.51 -2.65
N GLY A 266 33.96 12.32 -3.32
CA GLY A 266 33.90 12.04 -4.76
C GLY A 266 34.01 13.30 -5.60
N ILE A 267 34.17 13.15 -6.92
CA ILE A 267 34.33 14.26 -7.87
C ILE A 267 33.19 15.29 -7.75
N ASP A 268 31.95 14.81 -7.72
CA ASP A 268 30.77 15.69 -7.87
C ASP A 268 30.58 16.58 -6.63
N SER A 269 30.62 15.99 -5.44
CA SER A 269 30.51 16.72 -4.18
C SER A 269 31.71 17.64 -3.94
N SER A 270 32.91 17.26 -4.42
CA SER A 270 34.10 18.10 -4.35
C SER A 270 33.98 19.35 -5.23
N ILE A 271 33.50 19.19 -6.48
CA ILE A 271 33.24 20.33 -7.38
C ILE A 271 32.22 21.27 -6.76
N LEU A 272 31.10 20.75 -6.24
CA LEU A 272 30.10 21.59 -5.58
C LEU A 272 30.66 22.34 -4.38
N THR A 273 31.47 21.67 -3.55
CA THR A 273 32.06 22.28 -2.35
C THR A 273 33.04 23.40 -2.73
N ILE A 274 33.90 23.16 -3.73
CA ILE A 274 34.85 24.16 -4.22
C ILE A 274 34.12 25.37 -4.82
N ALA A 275 33.14 25.13 -5.70
CA ALA A 275 32.38 26.19 -6.33
C ALA A 275 31.58 27.01 -5.30
N ALA A 276 30.96 26.34 -4.31
CA ALA A 276 30.22 27.02 -3.25
C ALA A 276 31.13 27.82 -2.31
N GLN A 277 32.31 27.29 -1.98
CA GLN A 277 33.25 27.95 -1.07
C GLN A 277 33.77 29.28 -1.64
N GLN A 278 33.93 29.38 -2.96
CA GLN A 278 34.32 30.63 -3.62
C GLN A 278 33.25 31.72 -3.51
N MET A 279 31.99 31.35 -3.23
CA MET A 279 30.86 32.28 -3.19
C MET A 279 30.46 32.66 -1.77
N VAL A 280 30.50 31.71 -0.83
CA VAL A 280 30.05 31.89 0.56
C VAL A 280 31.08 31.35 1.58
N PRO A 281 32.33 31.84 1.58
CA PRO A 281 33.44 31.23 2.31
C PRO A 281 33.24 31.13 3.81
N GLU A 282 32.57 32.11 4.44
CA GLU A 282 32.36 32.16 5.90
C GLU A 282 31.12 31.41 6.39
N GLN A 283 30.20 31.07 5.49
CA GLN A 283 28.90 30.47 5.84
C GLN A 283 28.79 29.00 5.43
N LEU A 284 29.70 28.50 4.59
CA LEU A 284 29.61 27.15 4.04
C LEU A 284 29.93 26.08 5.09
N LYS A 285 28.90 25.31 5.44
CA LYS A 285 29.04 24.07 6.21
C LYS A 285 29.05 22.87 5.28
N THR A 286 29.91 21.90 5.56
CA THR A 286 29.93 20.62 4.85
C THR A 286 29.68 19.47 5.80
N LEU A 287 28.94 18.47 5.32
CA LEU A 287 28.60 17.28 6.08
C LEU A 287 29.03 16.01 5.35
N SER A 288 29.56 15.05 6.09
CA SER A 288 29.76 13.68 5.59
C SER A 288 29.34 12.64 6.62
N ILE A 289 29.19 11.41 6.16
CA ILE A 289 29.21 10.25 7.06
C ILE A 289 30.33 9.30 6.65
N TYR A 290 30.81 8.53 7.61
CA TYR A 290 31.82 7.49 7.44
C TYR A 290 31.45 6.24 8.24
N PHE A 291 32.13 5.13 7.96
CA PHE A 291 31.90 3.83 8.60
C PHE A 291 33.14 3.38 9.36
N GLU A 292 32.96 2.45 10.29
CA GLU A 292 34.05 1.84 11.06
C GLU A 292 35.02 1.03 10.20
N ASP A 293 34.51 0.40 9.15
CA ASP A 293 35.31 -0.36 8.20
C ASP A 293 35.99 0.59 7.22
N GLU A 294 37.33 0.71 7.33
CA GLU A 294 38.15 1.58 6.49
C GLU A 294 37.98 1.29 4.99
N ALA A 295 37.64 0.07 4.59
CA ALA A 295 37.38 -0.27 3.18
C ALA A 295 36.18 0.48 2.59
N TYR A 296 35.29 0.98 3.44
CA TYR A 296 34.10 1.75 3.06
C TYR A 296 34.20 3.24 3.41
N SER A 297 35.29 3.67 4.07
CA SER A 297 35.45 5.05 4.52
C SER A 297 36.03 5.93 3.40
N GLU A 298 35.31 6.97 3.01
CA GLU A 298 35.79 7.98 2.06
C GLU A 298 36.52 9.15 2.74
N LYS A 299 36.74 9.05 4.06
CA LYS A 299 37.25 10.13 4.90
C LYS A 299 38.56 10.74 4.40
N TYR A 300 39.48 9.93 3.89
CA TYR A 300 40.74 10.43 3.32
C TYR A 300 40.51 11.49 2.23
N TYR A 301 39.59 11.21 1.30
CA TYR A 301 39.30 12.13 0.19
C TYR A 301 38.49 13.34 0.63
N GLN A 302 37.61 13.17 1.62
CA GLN A 302 36.91 14.27 2.26
C GLN A 302 37.92 15.25 2.90
N ASP A 303 38.90 14.73 3.63
CA ASP A 303 39.95 15.50 4.29
C ASP A 303 40.80 16.31 3.30
N LEU A 304 41.02 15.82 2.08
CA LEU A 304 41.70 16.58 1.02
C LEU A 304 40.92 17.83 0.61
N VAL A 305 39.61 17.70 0.39
CA VAL A 305 38.75 18.83 0.03
C VAL A 305 38.64 19.81 1.20
N ILE A 306 38.51 19.31 2.42
CA ILE A 306 38.42 20.13 3.63
C ILE A 306 39.69 20.99 3.79
N ARG A 307 40.87 20.38 3.66
CA ARG A 307 42.15 21.12 3.71
C ARG A 307 42.27 22.15 2.60
N LYS A 308 41.81 21.82 1.39
CA LYS A 308 41.88 22.72 0.22
C LYS A 308 40.97 23.93 0.35
N THR A 309 39.78 23.76 0.95
CA THR A 309 38.72 24.76 0.97
C THR A 309 38.59 25.48 2.32
N ASN A 310 39.17 24.93 3.39
CA ASN A 310 39.08 25.42 4.78
C ASN A 310 37.62 25.62 5.26
N VAL A 311 36.70 24.79 4.78
CA VAL A 311 35.27 24.84 5.13
C VAL A 311 35.01 24.28 6.53
N ALA A 312 33.96 24.77 7.20
CA ALA A 312 33.49 24.17 8.43
C ALA A 312 32.90 22.78 8.12
N HIS A 313 33.52 21.72 8.64
CA HIS A 313 33.16 20.34 8.33
C HIS A 313 32.73 19.54 9.56
N ARG A 314 31.67 18.73 9.41
CA ARG A 314 31.25 17.72 10.37
C ARG A 314 31.10 16.36 9.70
N SER A 315 31.56 15.33 10.41
CA SER A 315 31.54 13.95 9.92
C SER A 315 30.95 13.02 10.99
N TYR A 316 30.00 12.17 10.60
CA TYR A 316 29.32 11.26 11.53
C TYR A 316 29.66 9.81 11.22
N LYS A 317 29.95 9.04 12.27
CA LYS A 317 30.15 7.60 12.16
C LYS A 317 28.80 6.89 12.20
N VAL A 318 28.43 6.18 11.15
CA VAL A 318 27.23 5.33 11.16
C VAL A 318 27.61 3.88 11.44
N GLY A 319 27.02 3.32 12.49
CA GLY A 319 27.26 1.95 12.95
C GLY A 319 26.12 0.98 12.66
N ARG A 320 26.38 -0.32 12.82
CA ARG A 320 25.37 -1.37 12.69
C ARG A 320 24.23 -1.22 13.70
N GLY A 321 24.54 -0.86 14.96
CA GLY A 321 23.55 -0.72 16.04
C GLY A 321 22.53 0.36 15.69
N GLU A 322 23.02 1.55 15.37
CA GLU A 322 22.21 2.67 14.88
C GLU A 322 21.39 2.30 13.64
N PHE A 323 21.96 1.58 12.67
CA PHE A 323 21.21 1.11 11.51
C PHE A 323 20.00 0.25 11.92
N VAL A 324 20.19 -0.70 12.83
CA VAL A 324 19.12 -1.58 13.32
C VAL A 324 18.06 -0.79 14.10
N GLU A 325 18.48 0.15 14.93
CA GLU A 325 17.58 1.02 15.70
C GLU A 325 16.74 1.93 14.80
N SER A 326 17.31 2.44 13.71
CA SER A 326 16.61 3.28 12.74
C SER A 326 15.73 2.52 11.75
N LEU A 327 15.81 1.17 11.67
CA LEU A 327 15.04 0.40 10.69
C LEU A 327 13.53 0.72 10.68
N PRO A 328 12.81 0.74 11.83
CA PRO A 328 11.38 1.06 11.85
C PRO A 328 11.05 2.42 11.23
N ASP A 329 11.87 3.43 11.52
CA ASP A 329 11.69 4.79 11.03
C ASP A 329 12.10 4.94 9.56
N ILE A 330 13.21 4.33 9.14
CA ILE A 330 13.61 4.22 7.72
C ILE A 330 12.47 3.65 6.90
N TYR A 331 11.85 2.57 7.40
CA TYR A 331 10.69 2.04 6.74
C TYR A 331 9.62 3.15 6.72
N LYS A 332 9.20 3.73 7.86
CA LYS A 332 8.06 4.68 7.90
C LYS A 332 8.26 5.89 6.97
N ALA A 333 9.50 6.33 6.84
CA ALA A 333 9.93 7.36 5.90
C ALA A 333 9.72 6.93 4.45
N MET A 334 10.04 5.69 4.09
CA MET A 334 9.93 5.13 2.74
C MET A 334 8.48 5.15 2.22
N ASP A 335 8.14 6.19 1.44
CA ASP A 335 6.81 6.40 0.83
C ASP A 335 6.45 5.30 -0.17
N GLN A 336 7.45 4.77 -0.89
CA GLN A 336 7.31 3.65 -1.81
C GLN A 336 8.55 2.74 -1.72
N PRO A 337 8.39 1.41 -1.94
CA PRO A 337 9.47 0.44 -1.84
C PRO A 337 10.67 0.80 -2.74
N SER A 338 11.86 0.88 -2.13
CA SER A 338 13.13 1.09 -2.85
C SER A 338 14.27 0.28 -2.26
N THR A 339 15.17 -0.19 -3.12
CA THR A 339 16.42 -0.83 -2.71
C THR A 339 17.60 0.12 -2.49
N ASP A 340 17.36 1.42 -2.52
CA ASP A 340 18.37 2.48 -2.37
C ASP A 340 17.89 3.54 -1.36
N GLY A 341 18.72 4.56 -1.11
CA GLY A 341 18.35 5.76 -0.34
C GLY A 341 18.55 5.67 1.18
N ILE A 342 18.90 4.51 1.74
CA ILE A 342 19.20 4.35 3.18
C ILE A 342 20.31 5.32 3.62
N ASN A 343 21.27 5.57 2.74
CA ASN A 343 22.32 6.58 2.96
C ASN A 343 21.76 7.99 3.12
N SER A 344 20.78 8.35 2.27
CA SER A 344 20.11 9.65 2.31
C SER A 344 19.41 9.85 3.64
N TYR A 345 18.76 8.82 4.21
CA TYR A 345 18.14 8.89 5.55
C TYR A 345 19.12 9.39 6.63
N PHE A 346 20.29 8.75 6.76
CA PHE A 346 21.23 9.12 7.82
C PHE A 346 21.83 10.51 7.60
N ILE A 347 22.33 10.81 6.40
CA ILE A 347 23.01 12.08 6.14
C ILE A 347 22.05 13.28 6.28
N THR A 348 20.78 13.14 5.88
CA THR A 348 19.80 14.23 6.01
C THR A 348 19.34 14.41 7.46
N ARG A 349 19.21 13.33 8.24
CA ARG A 349 18.97 13.41 9.69
C ARG A 349 20.10 14.19 10.39
N TYR A 350 21.36 13.83 10.14
CA TYR A 350 22.51 14.53 10.72
C TYR A 350 22.61 15.99 10.28
N ALA A 351 22.28 16.29 9.02
CA ALA A 351 22.22 17.68 8.55
C ALA A 351 21.21 18.51 9.33
N ARG A 352 20.03 17.93 9.61
CA ARG A 352 19.00 18.58 10.41
C ARG A 352 19.45 18.79 11.86
N GLU A 353 20.12 17.80 12.45
CA GLU A 353 20.70 17.89 13.81
C GLU A 353 21.76 18.99 13.92
N GLU A 354 22.53 19.26 12.86
CA GLU A 354 23.47 20.40 12.77
C GLU A 354 22.80 21.75 12.48
N GLY A 355 21.47 21.79 12.46
CA GLY A 355 20.68 23.00 12.25
C GLY A 355 20.61 23.47 10.79
N LEU A 356 20.98 22.63 9.82
CA LEU A 356 20.77 22.94 8.40
C LEU A 356 19.29 22.77 8.05
N LYS A 357 18.80 23.67 7.19
CA LYS A 357 17.48 23.53 6.52
C LYS A 357 17.63 23.26 5.03
N VAL A 358 18.76 23.64 4.42
CA VAL A 358 19.07 23.44 3.00
C VAL A 358 20.41 22.74 2.84
N VAL A 359 20.49 21.78 1.91
CA VAL A 359 21.74 21.10 1.53
C VAL A 359 21.85 20.92 0.03
N LEU A 360 23.06 21.09 -0.52
CA LEU A 360 23.38 20.79 -1.91
C LEU A 360 23.96 19.37 -2.04
N SER A 361 23.53 18.66 -3.09
CA SER A 361 23.94 17.29 -3.40
C SER A 361 24.45 17.17 -4.84
N GLY A 362 25.45 16.29 -5.04
CA GLY A 362 26.08 16.01 -6.34
C GLY A 362 25.26 15.13 -7.28
N LEU A 363 24.00 14.83 -6.97
CA LEU A 363 23.13 14.00 -7.81
C LEU A 363 22.93 14.61 -9.20
N GLY A 364 22.90 13.78 -10.23
CA GLY A 364 22.74 14.17 -11.64
C GLY A 364 24.04 14.20 -12.43
N ALA A 365 25.20 14.41 -11.78
CA ALA A 365 26.48 14.50 -12.48
C ALA A 365 26.86 13.18 -13.18
N ASP A 366 26.62 12.04 -12.54
CA ASP A 366 26.94 10.73 -13.09
C ASP A 366 26.06 10.37 -14.31
N GLU A 367 24.78 10.75 -14.28
CA GLU A 367 23.82 10.54 -15.36
C GLU A 367 24.12 11.41 -16.57
N LEU A 368 24.47 12.68 -16.33
CA LEU A 368 24.70 13.67 -17.39
C LEU A 368 26.08 13.54 -18.03
N PHE A 369 27.14 13.28 -17.25
CA PHE A 369 28.54 13.28 -17.71
C PHE A 369 29.18 11.88 -17.81
N GLY A 370 28.43 10.80 -17.62
CA GLY A 370 28.93 9.45 -17.90
C GLY A 370 29.76 8.85 -16.77
N GLY A 371 29.19 8.83 -15.57
CA GLY A 371 29.86 8.33 -14.36
C GLY A 371 29.69 6.84 -14.08
N TYR A 372 28.69 6.17 -14.66
CA TYR A 372 28.38 4.78 -14.33
C TYR A 372 29.08 3.76 -15.25
N PRO A 373 29.35 2.53 -14.76
CA PRO A 373 29.86 1.45 -15.60
C PRO A 373 28.95 1.08 -16.78
N SER A 374 27.65 1.42 -16.73
CA SER A 374 26.69 1.19 -17.82
C SER A 374 27.09 1.92 -19.10
N PHE A 375 27.71 3.09 -19.04
CA PHE A 375 28.20 3.84 -20.21
C PHE A 375 29.25 3.07 -21.03
N LYS A 376 29.93 2.08 -20.43
CA LYS A 376 30.86 1.17 -21.11
C LYS A 376 30.19 -0.15 -21.55
N ARG A 377 29.03 -0.50 -20.98
CA ARG A 377 28.34 -1.81 -21.18
C ARG A 377 27.21 -1.75 -22.19
N THR A 378 26.43 -0.68 -22.18
CA THR A 378 25.28 -0.49 -23.06
C THR A 378 25.80 -0.29 -24.48
N GLY A 379 25.40 -1.17 -25.42
CA GLY A 379 25.90 -1.17 -26.80
C GLY A 379 26.40 -2.49 -27.35
N ASN A 380 26.84 -3.37 -26.46
CA ASN A 380 27.34 -4.67 -26.87
C ASN A 380 26.17 -5.67 -27.01
N THR A 381 25.29 -5.40 -27.96
CA THR A 381 24.09 -6.23 -28.27
C THR A 381 24.45 -7.70 -28.50
N SER A 382 25.64 -7.98 -29.04
CA SER A 382 26.20 -9.32 -29.20
C SER A 382 26.42 -10.04 -27.86
N MET A 383 26.89 -9.34 -26.83
CA MET A 383 27.10 -9.88 -25.48
C MET A 383 25.77 -10.16 -24.79
N ALA A 384 24.80 -9.25 -24.87
CA ALA A 384 23.47 -9.45 -24.30
C ALA A 384 22.72 -10.61 -24.98
N ALA A 385 22.82 -10.74 -26.31
CA ALA A 385 22.26 -11.86 -27.06
C ALA A 385 22.94 -13.20 -26.69
N ARG A 386 24.26 -13.21 -26.50
CA ARG A 386 25.01 -14.40 -26.04
C ARG A 386 24.60 -14.82 -24.63
N LEU A 387 24.45 -13.85 -23.72
CA LEU A 387 23.96 -14.11 -22.35
C LEU A 387 22.51 -14.62 -22.34
N HIS A 388 21.65 -14.12 -23.24
CA HIS A 388 20.29 -14.63 -23.43
C HIS A 388 20.31 -16.10 -23.87
N LEU A 389 21.17 -16.50 -24.81
CA LEU A 389 21.29 -17.90 -25.23
C LEU A 389 21.75 -18.80 -24.07
N LEU A 390 22.81 -18.37 -23.35
CA LEU A 390 23.36 -19.11 -22.20
C LEU A 390 22.36 -19.26 -21.05
N SER A 391 21.50 -18.27 -20.80
CA SER A 391 20.50 -18.33 -19.75
C SER A 391 19.39 -19.37 -20.00
N HIS A 392 19.22 -19.82 -21.25
CA HIS A 392 18.24 -20.85 -21.62
C HIS A 392 18.85 -22.26 -21.70
N VAL A 393 20.16 -22.38 -21.94
CA VAL A 393 20.85 -23.67 -22.16
C VAL A 393 21.48 -24.24 -20.88
N LEU A 394 21.99 -23.40 -19.98
CA LEU A 394 22.71 -23.85 -18.79
C LEU A 394 21.80 -24.07 -17.56
N PRO A 395 22.01 -25.11 -16.75
CA PRO A 395 21.23 -25.34 -15.54
C PRO A 395 21.35 -24.19 -14.53
N PHE A 396 20.26 -23.92 -13.81
CA PHE A 396 20.06 -22.80 -12.89
C PHE A 396 21.11 -22.66 -11.76
N GLY A 397 21.96 -23.65 -11.52
CA GLY A 397 22.96 -23.65 -10.44
C GLY A 397 24.36 -23.16 -10.82
N GLN A 398 24.69 -23.04 -12.11
CA GLN A 398 26.08 -22.85 -12.57
C GLN A 398 26.45 -21.39 -12.92
N LEU A 399 25.48 -20.52 -13.20
CA LEU A 399 25.73 -19.12 -13.59
C LEU A 399 25.68 -18.15 -12.40
N LYS A 400 26.60 -17.17 -12.36
CA LYS A 400 26.49 -16.03 -11.43
C LYS A 400 25.30 -15.15 -11.82
N TYR A 401 24.65 -14.50 -10.86
CA TYR A 401 23.40 -13.76 -11.10
C TYR A 401 23.47 -12.73 -12.25
N PRO A 402 24.55 -11.93 -12.42
CA PRO A 402 24.65 -11.00 -13.55
C PRO A 402 24.52 -11.67 -14.92
N GLN A 403 24.99 -12.91 -15.06
CA GLN A 403 24.92 -13.65 -16.33
C GLN A 403 23.49 -14.12 -16.64
N ARG A 404 22.63 -14.21 -15.62
CA ARG A 404 21.22 -14.64 -15.78
C ARG A 404 20.32 -13.51 -16.29
N LYS A 405 20.77 -12.25 -16.18
CA LYS A 405 20.02 -11.08 -16.66
C LYS A 405 19.81 -11.06 -18.18
N GLY A 406 20.51 -11.93 -18.92
CA GLY A 406 20.19 -12.25 -20.32
C GLY A 406 18.72 -12.60 -20.54
N ALA A 407 18.01 -13.15 -19.53
CA ALA A 407 16.58 -13.43 -19.60
C ALA A 407 15.69 -12.21 -19.91
N TYR A 408 16.17 -10.99 -19.61
CA TYR A 408 15.49 -9.75 -19.94
C TYR A 408 15.66 -9.31 -21.38
N TYR A 409 16.65 -9.83 -22.10
CA TYR A 409 17.00 -9.32 -23.42
C TYR A 409 15.82 -9.45 -24.40
N ARG A 410 15.45 -8.32 -24.99
CA ARG A 410 14.51 -8.20 -26.11
C ARG A 410 15.08 -7.15 -27.04
N LYS A 411 15.19 -7.46 -28.33
CA LYS A 411 15.80 -6.56 -29.32
C LYS A 411 15.05 -5.22 -29.37
N ASN A 412 15.78 -4.10 -29.32
CA ASN A 412 15.28 -2.74 -29.48
C ASN A 412 14.20 -2.32 -28.47
N ARG A 413 14.33 -2.70 -27.19
CA ARG A 413 13.40 -2.30 -26.12
C ARG A 413 14.16 -1.64 -24.98
N TRP A 414 13.87 -0.36 -24.73
CA TRP A 414 14.58 0.50 -23.77
C TRP A 414 14.61 -0.07 -22.34
N TYR A 415 13.44 -0.45 -21.79
CA TYR A 415 13.37 -1.06 -20.45
C TYR A 415 14.15 -2.37 -20.35
N ASN A 416 14.15 -3.18 -21.42
CA ASN A 416 14.88 -4.44 -21.44
C ASN A 416 16.40 -4.19 -21.46
N ASP A 417 16.87 -3.20 -22.22
CA ASP A 417 18.28 -2.79 -22.23
C ASP A 417 18.72 -2.29 -20.84
N TYR A 418 17.86 -1.55 -20.14
CA TYR A 418 18.09 -1.17 -18.74
C TYR A 418 18.14 -2.39 -17.81
N LEU A 419 17.13 -3.28 -17.86
CA LEU A 419 17.00 -4.43 -16.96
C LEU A 419 18.12 -5.47 -17.15
N VAL A 420 18.65 -5.63 -18.38
CA VAL A 420 19.84 -6.46 -18.62
C VAL A 420 21.04 -5.93 -17.82
N ASN A 421 21.19 -4.62 -17.69
CA ASN A 421 22.27 -4.00 -16.94
C ASN A 421 21.96 -3.95 -15.43
N ARG A 422 20.81 -3.37 -15.06
CA ARG A 422 20.47 -2.97 -13.69
C ARG A 422 19.42 -3.84 -13.00
N GLY A 423 18.73 -4.72 -13.71
CA GLY A 423 17.61 -5.51 -13.15
C GLY A 423 17.94 -6.26 -11.86
N LEU A 424 17.03 -6.20 -10.89
CA LEU A 424 17.22 -6.77 -9.56
C LEU A 424 17.05 -8.29 -9.58
N PHE A 425 15.86 -8.81 -9.87
CA PHE A 425 15.60 -10.23 -10.09
C PHE A 425 15.31 -10.53 -11.56
N ILE A 426 15.49 -11.76 -12.06
CA ILE A 426 15.05 -12.15 -13.42
C ILE A 426 13.55 -12.51 -13.43
N PRO A 427 12.86 -12.47 -14.59
CA PRO A 427 11.41 -12.71 -14.65
C PRO A 427 10.95 -14.03 -13.99
N ARG A 428 11.74 -15.10 -14.14
CA ARG A 428 11.47 -16.40 -13.51
C ARG A 428 11.49 -16.34 -11.99
N ASP A 429 12.44 -15.61 -11.41
CA ASP A 429 12.55 -15.47 -9.95
C ASP A 429 11.41 -14.60 -9.40
N VAL A 430 11.06 -13.52 -10.12
CA VAL A 430 9.89 -12.67 -9.81
C VAL A 430 8.61 -13.51 -9.81
N ALA A 431 8.38 -14.28 -10.87
CA ALA A 431 7.23 -15.17 -11.00
C ALA A 431 7.13 -16.17 -9.83
N ALA A 432 8.26 -16.80 -9.46
CA ALA A 432 8.32 -17.74 -8.34
C ALA A 432 8.04 -17.07 -6.98
N MET A 433 8.52 -15.84 -6.76
CA MET A 433 8.30 -15.11 -5.51
C MET A 433 6.87 -14.60 -5.35
N LEU A 434 6.23 -14.21 -6.45
CA LEU A 434 4.86 -13.68 -6.47
C LEU A 434 3.80 -14.76 -6.71
N ASN A 435 4.22 -16.00 -6.99
CA ASN A 435 3.33 -17.10 -7.32
C ASN A 435 2.44 -16.85 -8.55
N ILE A 436 3.02 -16.25 -9.58
CA ILE A 436 2.39 -15.97 -10.89
C ILE A 436 3.21 -16.63 -12.00
N SER A 437 2.69 -16.64 -13.23
CA SER A 437 3.45 -17.14 -14.38
C SER A 437 4.52 -16.15 -14.83
N GLN A 438 5.57 -16.67 -15.48
CA GLN A 438 6.57 -15.80 -16.14
C GLN A 438 5.96 -14.98 -17.29
N LYS A 439 4.86 -15.47 -17.90
CA LYS A 439 4.12 -14.75 -18.93
C LYS A 439 3.50 -13.47 -18.36
N GLU A 440 2.80 -13.57 -17.23
CA GLU A 440 2.22 -12.41 -16.53
C GLU A 440 3.29 -11.38 -16.14
N VAL A 441 4.45 -11.82 -15.65
CA VAL A 441 5.59 -10.91 -15.37
C VAL A 441 6.01 -10.13 -16.63
N ASN A 442 6.15 -10.83 -17.75
CA ASN A 442 6.56 -10.20 -19.01
C ASN A 442 5.48 -9.25 -19.54
N GLU A 443 4.19 -9.56 -19.37
CA GLU A 443 3.07 -8.70 -19.77
C GLU A 443 3.05 -7.40 -18.96
N VAL A 444 3.25 -7.48 -17.65
CA VAL A 444 3.37 -6.30 -16.78
C VAL A 444 4.55 -5.42 -17.19
N LEU A 445 5.71 -6.03 -17.49
CA LEU A 445 6.88 -5.26 -17.97
C LEU A 445 6.68 -4.67 -19.37
N ALA A 446 5.93 -5.36 -20.24
CA ALA A 446 5.60 -4.88 -21.58
C ALA A 446 4.54 -3.76 -21.57
N SER A 447 3.76 -3.62 -20.48
CA SER A 447 2.76 -2.57 -20.30
C SER A 447 3.33 -1.19 -19.93
N LEU A 448 4.63 -1.12 -19.62
CA LEU A 448 5.30 0.14 -19.30
C LEU A 448 5.21 1.10 -20.50
N PRO A 449 4.88 2.39 -20.27
CA PRO A 449 4.76 3.37 -21.35
C PRO A 449 6.11 3.59 -22.03
N PRO A 450 6.15 3.95 -23.32
CA PRO A 450 7.41 4.28 -23.98
C PRO A 450 8.14 5.41 -23.24
N LEU A 451 9.46 5.30 -23.14
CA LEU A 451 10.30 6.41 -22.68
C LEU A 451 10.23 7.57 -23.66
N GLN A 452 10.61 8.77 -23.21
CA GLN A 452 10.48 9.98 -24.00
C GLN A 452 11.32 9.85 -25.30
N ASP A 453 10.68 9.94 -26.46
CA ASP A 453 11.38 9.79 -27.75
C ASP A 453 12.28 11.00 -28.00
N SER A 454 13.58 10.86 -27.85
CA SER A 454 14.57 11.90 -28.13
C SER A 454 15.17 11.79 -29.54
N GLY A 455 14.57 10.99 -30.43
CA GLY A 455 15.01 10.81 -31.82
C GLY A 455 16.08 9.72 -32.00
N LYS A 456 16.84 9.79 -33.10
CA LYS A 456 17.99 8.89 -33.34
C LYS A 456 19.15 9.29 -32.43
N VAL A 457 19.24 8.65 -31.28
CA VAL A 457 20.25 8.97 -30.27
C VAL A 457 21.44 8.01 -30.36
N GLU A 458 22.64 8.57 -30.35
CA GLU A 458 23.89 7.81 -30.18
C GLU A 458 23.85 6.98 -28.87
N GLN A 459 24.55 5.86 -28.84
CA GLN A 459 24.45 4.85 -27.79
C GLN A 459 24.79 5.35 -26.37
N ARG A 460 25.78 6.23 -26.19
CA ARG A 460 26.12 6.81 -24.87
C ARG A 460 25.09 7.84 -24.44
N ASN A 461 24.58 8.68 -25.34
CA ASN A 461 23.45 9.56 -25.03
C ASN A 461 22.19 8.75 -24.67
N ARG A 462 21.93 7.64 -25.37
CA ARG A 462 20.85 6.69 -25.04
C ARG A 462 21.03 6.09 -23.64
N THR A 463 22.27 5.81 -23.25
CA THR A 463 22.58 5.33 -21.89
C THR A 463 22.35 6.42 -20.85
N SER A 464 22.82 7.65 -21.11
CA SER A 464 22.58 8.82 -20.26
C SER A 464 21.09 9.03 -20.02
N GLN A 465 20.26 8.90 -21.06
CA GLN A 465 18.82 9.02 -20.95
C GLN A 465 18.19 7.88 -20.11
N LEU A 466 18.59 6.62 -20.34
CA LEU A 466 18.12 5.49 -19.51
C LEU A 466 18.47 5.67 -18.03
N GLU A 467 19.69 6.12 -17.74
CA GLU A 467 20.14 6.39 -16.37
C GLU A 467 19.35 7.56 -15.76
N SER A 468 19.09 8.62 -16.53
CA SER A 468 18.35 9.80 -16.09
C SER A 468 16.86 9.52 -15.82
N GLU A 469 16.17 8.85 -16.74
CA GLU A 469 14.72 8.61 -16.67
C GLU A 469 14.34 7.46 -15.74
N LEU A 470 15.20 6.44 -15.60
CA LEU A 470 14.89 5.29 -14.76
C LEU A 470 15.61 5.35 -13.42
N TYR A 471 16.95 5.38 -13.40
CA TYR A 471 17.67 5.29 -12.13
C TYR A 471 17.58 6.60 -11.33
N MET A 472 17.90 7.73 -11.94
CA MET A 472 17.90 9.01 -11.23
C MET A 472 16.49 9.48 -10.88
N GLN A 473 15.61 9.61 -11.88
CA GLN A 473 14.26 10.13 -11.68
C GLN A 473 13.41 9.20 -10.78
N SER A 474 13.32 7.90 -11.12
CA SER A 474 12.40 6.99 -10.43
C SER A 474 12.95 6.39 -9.13
N GLN A 475 14.24 6.57 -8.83
CA GLN A 475 14.87 6.07 -7.61
C GLN A 475 15.62 7.16 -6.84
N LEU A 476 16.73 7.70 -7.38
CA LEU A 476 17.61 8.59 -6.59
C LEU A 476 16.93 9.88 -6.12
N LEU A 477 16.23 10.59 -7.02
CA LEU A 477 15.55 11.85 -6.70
C LEU A 477 14.36 11.60 -5.76
N ARG A 478 13.55 10.58 -6.05
CA ARG A 478 12.42 10.20 -5.18
C ARG A 478 12.90 9.86 -3.77
N ASP A 479 13.86 8.96 -3.64
CA ASP A 479 14.31 8.48 -2.33
C ASP A 479 14.98 9.60 -1.55
N SER A 480 15.79 10.44 -2.23
CA SER A 480 16.43 11.58 -1.58
C SER A 480 15.43 12.66 -1.16
N ASP A 481 14.40 12.95 -1.95
CA ASP A 481 13.32 13.86 -1.55
C ASP A 481 12.57 13.30 -0.33
N VAL A 482 12.12 12.04 -0.39
CA VAL A 482 11.36 11.41 0.68
C VAL A 482 12.14 11.41 2.00
N TYR A 483 13.42 11.00 1.99
CA TYR A 483 14.22 10.96 3.22
C TYR A 483 14.68 12.34 3.70
N SER A 484 14.98 13.28 2.79
CA SER A 484 15.32 14.65 3.22
C SER A 484 14.13 15.34 3.86
N MET A 485 12.95 15.20 3.26
CA MET A 485 11.72 15.80 3.76
C MET A 485 11.18 15.09 4.99
N TRP A 486 11.45 13.79 5.19
CA TRP A 486 11.16 13.11 6.46
C TRP A 486 11.86 13.79 7.66
N HIS A 487 13.03 14.38 7.42
CA HIS A 487 13.79 15.16 8.40
C HIS A 487 13.64 16.68 8.21
N SER A 488 12.61 17.11 7.47
CA SER A 488 12.32 18.53 7.20
C SER A 488 13.55 19.29 6.66
N LEU A 489 14.27 18.69 5.72
CA LEU A 489 15.47 19.23 5.09
C LEU A 489 15.26 19.37 3.59
N GLU A 490 15.54 20.54 3.03
CA GLU A 490 15.52 20.75 1.59
C GLU A 490 16.82 20.31 0.92
N LEU A 491 16.72 19.35 0.00
CA LEU A 491 17.84 18.90 -0.81
C LEU A 491 17.80 19.52 -2.21
N ARG A 492 18.87 20.22 -2.57
CA ARG A 492 19.10 20.92 -3.84
C ARG A 492 20.11 20.15 -4.70
N VAL A 493 19.89 20.11 -6.02
CA VAL A 493 20.67 19.31 -6.97
C VAL A 493 21.21 20.17 -8.13
N PRO A 494 22.28 20.96 -7.92
CA PRO A 494 22.74 21.93 -8.91
C PRO A 494 23.06 21.35 -10.28
N PHE A 495 23.54 20.10 -10.38
CA PHE A 495 23.81 19.46 -11.66
C PHE A 495 22.56 19.23 -12.52
N LEU A 496 21.38 19.24 -11.91
CA LEU A 496 20.10 19.17 -12.61
C LEU A 496 19.48 20.54 -12.87
N ASP A 497 20.25 21.63 -12.70
CA ASP A 497 19.83 22.95 -13.15
C ASP A 497 19.45 22.91 -14.64
N LYS A 498 18.38 23.64 -14.98
CA LYS A 498 17.81 23.65 -16.32
C LYS A 498 18.84 24.02 -17.39
N LYS A 499 19.75 24.96 -17.10
CA LYS A 499 20.80 25.38 -18.05
C LYS A 499 21.86 24.31 -18.25
N ILE A 500 22.22 23.57 -17.21
CA ILE A 500 23.15 22.42 -17.34
C ILE A 500 22.51 21.33 -18.19
N MET A 501 21.23 21.01 -17.94
CA MET A 501 20.53 20.01 -18.74
C MET A 501 20.45 20.43 -20.21
N GLN A 502 20.10 21.69 -20.49
CA GLN A 502 20.10 22.23 -21.86
C GLN A 502 21.49 22.15 -22.50
N LEU A 503 22.55 22.52 -21.77
CA LEU A 503 23.93 22.45 -22.24
C LEU A 503 24.35 21.03 -22.61
N VAL A 504 24.11 20.07 -21.73
CA VAL A 504 24.50 18.64 -21.90
C VAL A 504 23.76 17.99 -23.09
N HIS A 505 22.54 18.42 -23.37
CA HIS A 505 21.78 17.95 -24.54
C HIS A 505 22.30 18.57 -25.85
N ARG A 506 22.99 19.70 -25.81
CA ARG A 506 23.56 20.35 -27.01
C ARG A 506 24.96 19.87 -27.41
N MET A 507 25.60 19.10 -26.53
CA MET A 507 26.96 18.58 -26.76
C MET A 507 26.96 17.33 -27.64
N ASP A 508 27.89 17.30 -28.59
CA ASP A 508 28.20 16.08 -29.34
C ASP A 508 28.62 14.96 -28.36
N PRO A 509 28.08 13.73 -28.48
CA PRO A 509 28.42 12.62 -27.60
C PRO A 509 29.91 12.25 -27.60
N VAL A 510 30.62 12.45 -28.72
CA VAL A 510 32.07 12.23 -28.81
C VAL A 510 32.81 13.18 -27.89
N VAL A 511 32.40 14.45 -27.85
CA VAL A 511 32.97 15.50 -26.99
C VAL A 511 32.60 15.26 -25.53
N LYS A 512 31.30 15.09 -25.25
CA LYS A 512 30.78 14.93 -23.89
C LYS A 512 31.40 13.76 -23.14
N PHE A 513 31.61 12.66 -23.84
CA PHE A 513 32.17 11.44 -23.28
C PHE A 513 33.61 11.18 -23.76
N ASN A 514 34.32 12.23 -24.19
CA ASN A 514 35.72 12.14 -24.60
C ASN A 514 36.60 11.88 -23.37
N GLY A 515 37.20 10.68 -23.27
CA GLY A 515 38.08 10.35 -22.15
C GLY A 515 38.16 8.87 -21.82
N SER A 516 39.21 8.49 -21.09
CA SER A 516 39.47 7.12 -20.62
C SER A 516 38.86 6.84 -19.24
N ILE A 517 38.67 7.88 -18.43
CA ILE A 517 38.06 7.83 -17.10
C ILE A 517 36.62 8.37 -17.11
N PRO A 518 35.77 7.95 -16.15
CA PRO A 518 34.40 8.48 -16.03
C PRO A 518 34.40 9.99 -15.79
N LYS A 519 33.45 10.71 -16.40
CA LYS A 519 33.25 12.16 -16.23
C LYS A 519 34.45 13.05 -16.59
N GLN A 520 35.29 12.63 -17.54
CA GLN A 520 36.50 13.37 -17.95
C GLN A 520 36.22 14.84 -18.28
N LEU A 521 35.17 15.15 -19.06
CA LEU A 521 34.82 16.54 -19.40
C LEU A 521 34.56 17.41 -18.15
N LEU A 522 33.82 16.86 -17.19
CA LEU A 522 33.52 17.56 -15.93
C LEU A 522 34.78 17.71 -15.06
N ILE A 523 35.65 16.71 -15.03
CA ILE A 523 36.95 16.79 -14.34
C ILE A 523 37.79 17.90 -14.97
N ASP A 524 37.93 17.92 -16.29
CA ASP A 524 38.77 18.89 -17.00
C ASP A 524 38.29 20.33 -16.80
N ALA A 525 36.96 20.55 -16.71
CA ALA A 525 36.37 21.84 -16.36
C ALA A 525 36.78 22.39 -14.98
N PHE A 526 37.16 21.53 -14.03
CA PHE A 526 37.53 21.90 -12.66
C PHE A 526 38.91 21.40 -12.23
N LYS A 527 39.71 20.91 -13.18
CA LYS A 527 40.95 20.15 -12.92
C LYS A 527 41.99 20.94 -12.13
N ASN A 528 42.05 22.25 -12.36
CA ASN A 528 42.98 23.15 -11.68
C ASN A 528 42.57 23.45 -10.23
N GLU A 529 41.33 23.13 -9.85
CA GLU A 529 40.77 23.43 -8.53
C GLU A 529 40.64 22.16 -7.67
N LEU A 530 40.41 21.01 -8.32
CA LEU A 530 40.31 19.70 -7.68
C LEU A 530 41.68 19.15 -7.24
N PRO A 531 41.82 18.63 -6.00
CA PRO A 531 42.95 17.81 -5.62
C PRO A 531 43.16 16.64 -6.60
N GLU A 532 44.41 16.44 -7.02
CA GLU A 532 44.77 15.47 -8.07
C GLU A 532 44.38 14.03 -7.70
N GLU A 533 44.47 13.69 -6.42
CA GLU A 533 44.15 12.39 -5.85
C GLU A 533 42.66 12.04 -5.98
N ILE A 534 41.76 13.04 -6.05
CA ILE A 534 40.32 12.83 -6.10
C ILE A 534 39.86 12.33 -7.46
N TRP A 535 40.44 12.81 -8.56
CA TRP A 535 40.02 12.40 -9.90
C TRP A 535 40.87 11.26 -10.46
N LYS A 536 42.06 10.98 -9.90
CA LYS A 536 42.87 9.80 -10.26
C LYS A 536 42.41 8.50 -9.61
N ARG A 537 41.61 8.55 -8.54
CA ARG A 537 41.14 7.33 -7.84
C ARG A 537 40.19 6.49 -8.70
N PRO A 538 40.16 5.17 -8.50
CA PRO A 538 39.06 4.35 -9.00
C PRO A 538 37.71 4.83 -8.43
N LYS A 539 36.66 4.83 -9.26
CA LYS A 539 35.31 5.16 -8.79
C LYS A 539 34.87 4.16 -7.72
N GLN A 540 34.55 4.69 -6.54
CA GLN A 540 33.90 3.96 -5.45
C GLN A 540 32.60 4.69 -5.15
N GLY A 541 31.51 3.94 -5.02
CA GLY A 541 30.21 4.49 -4.69
C GLY A 541 30.11 4.78 -3.20
N PHE A 542 29.17 5.64 -2.83
CA PHE A 542 28.80 5.89 -1.45
C PHE A 542 28.04 4.68 -0.89
N THR A 543 28.78 3.66 -0.44
CA THR A 543 28.21 2.34 -0.15
C THR A 543 28.31 2.04 1.34
N PHE A 544 27.16 1.85 1.99
CA PHE A 544 27.11 1.34 3.35
C PHE A 544 27.62 -0.12 3.39
N PRO A 545 28.21 -0.57 4.51
CA PRO A 545 28.58 -1.97 4.72
C PRO A 545 27.35 -2.87 5.00
N LEU A 546 26.23 -2.63 4.29
CA LEU A 546 24.97 -3.38 4.42
C LEU A 546 25.16 -4.86 4.15
N GLU A 547 26.05 -5.22 3.21
CA GLU A 547 26.33 -6.64 2.96
C GLU A 547 26.92 -7.34 4.18
N THR A 548 27.81 -6.67 4.93
CA THR A 548 28.37 -7.21 6.17
C THR A 548 27.31 -7.21 7.26
N TRP A 549 26.59 -6.10 7.44
CA TRP A 549 25.57 -5.99 8.49
C TRP A 549 24.45 -7.01 8.32
N PHE A 550 23.94 -7.21 7.10
CA PHE A 550 22.82 -8.12 6.83
C PHE A 550 23.16 -9.58 7.14
N ARG A 551 24.44 -9.97 7.11
CA ARG A 551 24.90 -11.31 7.50
C ARG A 551 24.91 -11.56 9.00
N THR A 552 24.74 -10.51 9.80
CA THR A 552 24.85 -10.56 11.26
C THR A 552 23.57 -10.13 11.97
N ILE A 553 22.59 -9.62 11.22
CA ILE A 553 21.31 -9.16 11.76
C ILE A 553 20.31 -10.33 11.68
N PRO A 554 19.78 -10.81 12.82
CA PRO A 554 18.91 -12.00 12.87
C PRO A 554 17.68 -11.92 11.96
N ALA A 555 17.13 -10.72 11.73
CA ALA A 555 15.98 -10.53 10.85
C ALA A 555 16.22 -11.02 9.41
N PHE A 556 17.44 -10.91 8.89
CA PHE A 556 17.80 -11.36 7.54
C PHE A 556 18.18 -12.85 7.47
N GLU A 557 18.40 -13.50 8.62
CA GLU A 557 18.58 -14.95 8.75
C GLU A 557 17.24 -15.68 8.98
N ASN A 558 16.17 -14.95 9.28
CA ASN A 558 14.86 -15.52 9.52
C ASN A 558 14.20 -15.98 8.19
N PRO A 559 13.88 -17.28 8.03
CA PRO A 559 13.23 -17.81 6.82
C PRO A 559 11.86 -17.21 6.50
N ARG A 560 11.21 -16.56 7.48
CA ARG A 560 9.95 -15.81 7.31
C ARG A 560 10.14 -14.63 6.36
N TYR A 561 11.20 -13.85 6.56
CA TYR A 561 11.48 -12.66 5.76
C TYR A 561 12.29 -13.00 4.52
N ILE A 562 13.32 -13.84 4.66
CA ILE A 562 14.21 -14.21 3.56
C ILE A 562 14.13 -15.73 3.35
N PRO A 563 13.52 -16.24 2.27
CA PRO A 563 13.45 -17.68 2.04
C PRO A 563 14.84 -18.34 2.02
N VAL A 564 14.95 -19.56 2.58
CA VAL A 564 16.22 -20.31 2.78
C VAL A 564 17.09 -20.36 1.52
N ARG A 565 16.48 -20.49 0.33
CA ARG A 565 17.19 -20.45 -0.95
C ARG A 565 18.03 -19.17 -1.10
N TRP A 566 17.46 -18.02 -0.79
CA TRP A 566 18.11 -16.73 -0.95
C TRP A 566 19.15 -16.47 0.14
N GLN A 567 18.91 -16.94 1.36
CA GLN A 567 19.93 -16.94 2.43
C GLN A 567 21.17 -17.75 2.02
N LYS A 568 20.98 -18.92 1.40
CA LYS A 568 22.08 -19.76 0.88
C LYS A 568 22.86 -19.09 -0.25
N GLU A 569 22.18 -18.40 -1.16
CA GLU A 569 22.86 -17.67 -2.23
C GLU A 569 23.60 -16.43 -1.69
N PHE A 570 23.04 -15.77 -0.67
CA PHE A 570 23.68 -14.63 -0.01
C PHE A 570 24.93 -15.05 0.78
N SER A 571 24.83 -16.09 1.61
CA SER A 571 25.98 -16.68 2.34
C SER A 571 27.13 -17.07 1.40
N LYS A 572 26.82 -17.61 0.22
CA LYS A 572 27.80 -17.96 -0.83
C LYS A 572 28.33 -16.77 -1.66
N LYS A 573 27.98 -15.52 -1.31
CA LYS A 573 28.36 -14.29 -2.06
C LYS A 573 27.96 -14.33 -3.55
N ARG A 574 26.86 -15.03 -3.87
CA ARG A 574 26.34 -15.14 -5.25
C ARG A 574 25.33 -14.05 -5.60
N ILE A 575 24.75 -13.41 -4.58
CA ILE A 575 23.85 -12.26 -4.69
C ILE A 575 24.33 -11.14 -3.75
N ASN A 576 24.02 -9.89 -4.11
CA ASN A 576 24.30 -8.70 -3.33
C ASN A 576 23.16 -8.39 -2.33
N TYR A 577 23.46 -7.60 -1.29
CA TYR A 577 22.51 -7.20 -0.23
C TYR A 577 21.20 -6.61 -0.78
N SER A 578 21.22 -5.87 -1.90
CA SER A 578 20.03 -5.22 -2.47
C SER A 578 18.91 -6.22 -2.81
N ARG A 579 19.25 -7.46 -3.16
CA ARG A 579 18.27 -8.54 -3.39
C ARG A 579 17.66 -9.03 -2.09
N VAL A 580 18.50 -9.23 -1.06
CA VAL A 580 18.02 -9.62 0.27
C VAL A 580 17.11 -8.55 0.82
N TRP A 581 17.50 -7.28 0.69
CA TRP A 581 16.69 -6.13 1.03
C TRP A 581 15.38 -6.08 0.25
N GLY A 582 15.41 -6.27 -1.07
CA GLY A 582 14.20 -6.29 -1.90
C GLY A 582 13.21 -7.39 -1.50
N ILE A 583 13.71 -8.58 -1.13
CA ILE A 583 12.88 -9.67 -0.60
C ILE A 583 12.32 -9.31 0.77
N PHE A 584 13.15 -8.77 1.65
CA PHE A 584 12.74 -8.30 2.96
C PHE A 584 11.61 -7.28 2.82
N LEU A 585 11.82 -6.23 2.02
CA LEU A 585 10.82 -5.20 1.74
C LEU A 585 9.54 -5.77 1.14
N LEU A 586 9.62 -6.72 0.21
CA LEU A 586 8.42 -7.37 -0.33
C LEU A 586 7.59 -8.04 0.79
N LYS A 587 8.25 -8.67 1.75
CA LYS A 587 7.60 -9.37 2.87
C LYS A 587 7.10 -8.43 3.95
N THR A 588 7.84 -7.36 4.23
CA THR A 588 7.54 -6.42 5.33
C THR A 588 6.64 -5.26 4.87
N LEU A 589 6.84 -4.73 3.66
CA LEU A 589 5.97 -3.69 3.08
C LEU A 589 4.69 -4.28 2.48
N GLY A 590 4.67 -5.58 2.14
CA GLY A 590 3.43 -6.29 1.80
C GLY A 590 2.39 -6.27 2.94
N ASP A 591 2.85 -6.02 4.18
CA ASP A 591 2.07 -5.91 5.41
C ASP A 591 1.83 -4.45 5.86
N ARG A 592 2.26 -3.42 5.11
CA ARG A 592 2.23 -2.02 5.58
C ARG A 592 0.92 -1.25 5.43
N PHE A 593 -0.19 -1.97 5.25
CA PHE A 593 -1.54 -1.42 5.26
C PHE A 593 -2.53 -2.45 5.84
N PRO A 594 -2.47 -2.92 7.12
CA PRO A 594 -2.11 -2.20 8.36
C PRO A 594 -1.31 -3.00 9.42
N ALA A 595 -1.12 -2.33 10.57
CA ALA A 595 -0.09 -2.46 11.60
C ALA A 595 -0.22 -3.60 12.64
N GLY A 596 0.95 -3.96 13.18
CA GLY A 596 1.14 -4.55 14.51
C GLY A 596 2.64 -4.72 14.77
N GLU A 597 3.16 -4.06 15.79
CA GLU A 597 4.48 -4.41 16.35
C GLU A 597 4.43 -5.89 16.74
N THR A 598 5.00 -6.74 15.89
CA THR A 598 5.21 -8.15 16.23
C THR A 598 6.65 -8.26 16.72
N ASP A 599 6.82 -8.57 18.00
CA ASP A 599 8.07 -9.08 18.54
C ASP A 599 8.46 -10.34 17.73
N CYS A 600 9.40 -10.15 16.80
CA CYS A 600 9.82 -11.16 15.81
C CYS A 600 10.78 -12.21 16.39
N SER A 601 10.97 -12.24 17.70
CA SER A 601 11.90 -13.17 18.37
C SER A 601 11.37 -14.61 18.48
N LYS A 602 10.07 -14.85 18.23
CA LYS A 602 9.43 -16.16 18.42
C LYS A 602 8.84 -16.73 17.12
N SER A 603 9.17 -17.98 16.81
CA SER A 603 8.57 -18.75 15.72
C SER A 603 7.12 -19.12 16.04
N PRO A 604 6.20 -19.15 15.06
CA PRO A 604 4.81 -19.53 15.30
C PRO A 604 4.70 -20.97 15.83
N ASP A 605 3.87 -21.15 16.87
CA ASP A 605 3.63 -22.44 17.51
C ASP A 605 2.28 -23.05 17.12
N ARG A 606 1.40 -22.30 16.45
CA ARG A 606 0.05 -22.72 16.04
C ARG A 606 -0.14 -22.66 14.52
N LEU A 607 -0.88 -23.62 13.98
CA LEU A 607 -1.43 -23.56 12.62
C LEU A 607 -2.95 -23.61 12.66
N PHE A 608 -3.61 -22.66 12.01
CA PHE A 608 -5.03 -22.70 11.71
C PHE A 608 -5.26 -23.08 10.24
N MET A 609 -5.90 -24.21 9.99
CA MET A 609 -6.27 -24.66 8.64
C MET A 609 -7.78 -24.62 8.44
N TYR A 610 -8.24 -24.04 7.34
CA TYR A 610 -9.67 -23.90 7.06
C TYR A 610 -9.96 -23.91 5.55
N LEU A 611 -11.24 -24.03 5.19
CA LEU A 611 -11.65 -24.10 3.78
C LEU A 611 -11.69 -22.72 3.13
N ALA A 612 -12.50 -21.81 3.68
CA ALA A 612 -12.66 -20.44 3.22
C ALA A 612 -13.04 -19.53 4.39
N ALA A 613 -12.65 -18.26 4.29
CA ALA A 613 -13.08 -17.18 5.17
C ALA A 613 -13.33 -15.86 4.41
N PHE A 614 -12.64 -15.62 3.28
CA PHE A 614 -12.65 -14.32 2.59
C PHE A 614 -13.17 -14.40 1.15
N SER A 615 -12.99 -15.55 0.50
CA SER A 615 -13.42 -15.81 -0.89
C SER A 615 -14.89 -16.23 -1.02
N ARG A 616 -15.57 -16.44 0.11
CA ARG A 616 -16.96 -16.91 0.20
C ARG A 616 -17.66 -16.22 1.37
N THR A 617 -18.99 -16.26 1.34
CA THR A 617 -19.87 -15.70 2.36
C THR A 617 -20.72 -16.81 2.96
N GLY A 618 -20.86 -16.82 4.28
CA GLY A 618 -21.60 -17.84 5.01
C GLY A 618 -21.26 -17.82 6.49
N GLY A 619 -22.01 -18.60 7.27
CA GLY A 619 -21.80 -18.69 8.72
C GLY A 619 -20.42 -19.24 9.08
N ILE A 620 -19.99 -20.31 8.40
CA ILE A 620 -18.67 -20.95 8.63
C ILE A 620 -17.54 -19.98 8.29
N GLU A 621 -17.66 -19.25 7.19
CA GLU A 621 -16.70 -18.23 6.78
C GLU A 621 -16.59 -17.11 7.82
N LYS A 622 -17.72 -16.61 8.34
CA LYS A 622 -17.75 -15.62 9.44
C LYS A 622 -17.06 -16.14 10.71
N VAL A 623 -17.29 -17.40 11.10
CA VAL A 623 -16.59 -18.02 12.25
C VAL A 623 -15.08 -18.08 12.01
N ASN A 624 -14.64 -18.50 10.83
CA ASN A 624 -13.21 -18.56 10.51
C ASN A 624 -12.55 -17.17 10.54
N ARG A 625 -13.25 -16.12 10.07
CA ARG A 625 -12.79 -14.72 10.18
C ARG A 625 -12.62 -14.28 11.63
N ALA A 626 -13.63 -14.53 12.47
CA ALA A 626 -13.57 -14.21 13.89
C ALA A 626 -12.44 -14.96 14.61
N LEU A 627 -12.23 -16.24 14.31
CA LEU A 627 -11.10 -17.03 14.86
C LEU A 627 -9.74 -16.47 14.48
N LEU A 628 -9.55 -16.12 13.20
CA LEU A 628 -8.29 -15.50 12.73
C LEU A 628 -8.00 -14.24 13.53
N LYS A 629 -8.99 -13.35 13.64
CA LYS A 629 -8.85 -12.10 14.39
C LYS A 629 -8.60 -12.36 15.88
N ALA A 630 -9.28 -13.34 16.48
CA ALA A 630 -9.07 -13.71 17.87
C ALA A 630 -7.65 -14.22 18.13
N PHE A 631 -7.10 -15.04 17.23
CA PHE A 631 -5.72 -15.51 17.36
C PHE A 631 -4.70 -14.38 17.23
N GLU A 632 -4.87 -13.52 16.23
CA GLU A 632 -3.94 -12.40 16.02
C GLU A 632 -4.00 -11.38 17.15
N ASP A 633 -5.19 -10.96 17.59
CA ASP A 633 -5.34 -9.98 18.67
C ASP A 633 -4.79 -10.46 20.02
N ALA A 634 -4.76 -11.77 20.23
CA ALA A 634 -4.34 -12.38 21.48
C ALA A 634 -2.84 -12.65 21.52
N GLN A 635 -2.32 -13.20 20.43
CA GLN A 635 -0.96 -13.67 20.31
C GLN A 635 -0.42 -13.32 18.91
N PRO A 636 -0.14 -12.03 18.65
CA PRO A 636 0.30 -11.57 17.33
C PRO A 636 1.48 -12.39 16.80
N GLY A 637 1.37 -12.88 15.56
CA GLY A 637 2.43 -13.64 14.91
C GLY A 637 2.72 -15.05 15.45
N GLN A 638 1.92 -15.58 16.40
CA GLN A 638 2.06 -16.96 16.89
C GLN A 638 1.31 -18.01 16.04
N THR A 639 0.39 -17.57 15.18
CA THR A 639 -0.45 -18.46 14.37
C THR A 639 -0.13 -18.30 12.89
N ASP A 640 0.11 -19.41 12.19
CA ASP A 640 0.06 -19.50 10.73
C ASP A 640 -1.38 -19.83 10.29
N ALA A 641 -1.85 -19.24 9.18
CA ALA A 641 -3.18 -19.48 8.64
C ALA A 641 -3.13 -20.06 7.22
N TYR A 642 -3.75 -21.22 7.00
CA TYR A 642 -3.71 -21.95 5.72
C TYR A 642 -5.13 -22.19 5.21
N SER A 643 -5.49 -21.57 4.08
CA SER A 643 -6.84 -21.65 3.51
C SER A 643 -6.85 -22.35 2.16
N VAL A 644 -7.73 -23.35 1.99
CA VAL A 644 -7.84 -24.08 0.72
C VAL A 644 -8.33 -23.18 -0.41
N TYR A 645 -9.37 -22.39 -0.17
CA TYR A 645 -10.08 -21.65 -1.22
C TYR A 645 -9.70 -20.17 -1.27
N ASP A 646 -9.28 -19.56 -0.16
CA ASP A 646 -8.91 -18.15 -0.20
C ASP A 646 -7.58 -17.93 -0.91
N ASN A 647 -7.46 -16.78 -1.55
CA ASN A 647 -6.22 -16.34 -2.21
C ASN A 647 -5.44 -15.34 -1.33
N PHE A 648 -6.15 -14.47 -0.62
CA PHE A 648 -5.61 -13.48 0.31
C PHE A 648 -6.47 -13.43 1.57
N ALA A 649 -5.87 -12.99 2.68
CA ALA A 649 -6.60 -12.64 3.89
C ALA A 649 -6.96 -11.15 3.85
N ASP A 650 -8.13 -10.80 4.40
CA ASP A 650 -8.43 -9.42 4.76
C ASP A 650 -7.57 -9.05 5.98
N GLN A 651 -6.72 -8.04 5.80
CA GLN A 651 -5.72 -7.64 6.79
C GLN A 651 -6.34 -7.03 8.05
N ARG A 652 -7.63 -6.65 8.01
CA ARG A 652 -8.38 -6.29 9.22
C ARG A 652 -8.47 -7.48 10.19
N TYR A 653 -8.54 -8.71 9.66
CA TYR A 653 -8.69 -9.94 10.44
C TYR A 653 -7.36 -10.67 10.67
N PHE A 654 -6.45 -10.71 9.69
CA PHE A 654 -5.22 -11.49 9.82
C PHE A 654 -4.07 -10.98 8.94
N PRO A 655 -2.81 -10.97 9.42
CA PRO A 655 -1.68 -10.46 8.66
C PRO A 655 -1.34 -11.32 7.45
N ARG A 656 -1.01 -10.67 6.33
CA ARG A 656 -0.68 -11.34 5.07
C ARG A 656 0.59 -12.18 5.18
N SER A 657 1.60 -11.75 5.94
CA SER A 657 2.83 -12.53 6.13
C SER A 657 2.64 -13.90 6.78
N MET A 658 1.57 -14.08 7.56
CA MET A 658 1.25 -15.35 8.24
C MET A 658 0.19 -16.17 7.50
N PHE A 659 -0.34 -15.65 6.39
CA PHE A 659 -1.42 -16.27 5.64
C PHE A 659 -0.93 -16.97 4.37
N ASN A 660 -1.42 -18.19 4.14
CA ASN A 660 -1.15 -19.00 2.96
C ASN A 660 -2.48 -19.44 2.32
N GLY A 661 -2.87 -18.73 1.27
CA GLY A 661 -4.02 -19.08 0.43
C GLY A 661 -3.64 -19.98 -0.75
N TYR A 662 -4.52 -20.91 -1.09
CA TYR A 662 -4.29 -21.88 -2.18
C TYR A 662 -5.25 -21.73 -3.35
N ASN A 663 -6.17 -20.76 -3.30
CA ASN A 663 -7.07 -20.39 -4.40
C ASN A 663 -7.80 -21.61 -5.03
N GLY A 664 -8.27 -22.53 -4.19
CA GLY A 664 -8.97 -23.75 -4.60
C GLY A 664 -8.08 -24.89 -5.07
N ASN A 665 -6.76 -24.71 -5.17
CA ASN A 665 -5.82 -25.74 -5.60
C ASN A 665 -5.56 -26.77 -4.47
N LYS A 666 -6.48 -27.72 -4.33
CA LYS A 666 -6.42 -28.80 -3.34
C LYS A 666 -5.15 -29.63 -3.45
N ALA A 667 -4.67 -29.92 -4.66
CA ALA A 667 -3.45 -30.72 -4.85
C ALA A 667 -2.23 -30.01 -4.26
N ARG A 668 -2.08 -28.71 -4.51
CA ARG A 668 -1.00 -27.89 -3.94
C ARG A 668 -1.12 -27.74 -2.43
N PHE A 669 -2.34 -27.56 -1.92
CA PHE A 669 -2.60 -27.54 -0.47
C PHE A 669 -2.11 -28.84 0.19
N MET A 670 -2.53 -29.99 -0.34
CA MET A 670 -2.12 -31.31 0.16
C MET A 670 -0.61 -31.54 0.01
N TRP A 671 -0.02 -31.13 -1.12
CA TRP A 671 1.42 -31.23 -1.34
C TRP A 671 2.22 -30.43 -0.30
N ASN A 672 1.74 -29.25 0.07
CA ASN A 672 2.39 -28.45 1.12
C ASN A 672 2.28 -29.11 2.50
N MET A 673 1.16 -29.76 2.82
CA MET A 673 1.01 -30.54 4.06
C MET A 673 1.99 -31.72 4.13
N LEU A 674 2.40 -32.27 2.98
CA LEU A 674 3.36 -33.36 2.88
C LEU A 674 4.82 -32.92 2.90
N THR A 675 5.13 -31.72 2.40
CA THR A 675 6.53 -31.33 2.09
C THR A 675 7.10 -30.22 2.96
N LYS A 676 6.28 -29.31 3.50
CA LYS A 676 6.79 -28.20 4.33
C LYS A 676 7.24 -28.68 5.72
N PRO A 677 8.23 -28.01 6.35
CA PRO A 677 8.52 -28.22 7.78
C PRO A 677 7.27 -28.00 8.64
N VAL A 678 7.17 -28.71 9.76
CA VAL A 678 6.02 -28.67 10.67
C VAL A 678 6.46 -28.08 12.02
N PRO A 679 6.66 -26.74 12.10
CA PRO A 679 7.18 -26.08 13.30
C PRO A 679 6.15 -26.06 14.45
N TRP A 680 4.87 -26.16 14.13
CA TRP A 680 3.76 -25.98 15.06
C TRP A 680 3.65 -27.10 16.10
N LYS A 681 3.22 -26.74 17.30
CA LYS A 681 2.86 -27.65 18.39
C LYS A 681 1.36 -27.97 18.39
N HIS A 682 0.54 -27.01 17.95
CA HIS A 682 -0.91 -27.12 17.98
C HIS A 682 -1.54 -26.80 16.62
N ILE A 683 -2.54 -27.58 16.21
CA ILE A 683 -3.26 -27.38 14.95
C ILE A 683 -4.75 -27.21 15.19
N VAL A 684 -5.29 -26.08 14.76
CA VAL A 684 -6.72 -25.79 14.75
C VAL A 684 -7.27 -26.08 13.35
N VAL A 685 -8.33 -26.88 13.28
CA VAL A 685 -8.99 -27.31 12.05
C VAL A 685 -10.36 -26.65 11.99
N GLY A 686 -10.50 -25.66 11.11
CA GLY A 686 -11.74 -24.90 10.93
C GLY A 686 -12.85 -25.66 10.20
N HIS A 687 -12.61 -26.87 9.70
CA HIS A 687 -13.66 -27.67 9.06
C HIS A 687 -13.31 -29.17 8.97
N ILE A 688 -14.27 -30.06 9.24
CA ILE A 688 -14.05 -31.52 9.29
C ILE A 688 -13.52 -32.15 7.98
N ASN A 689 -13.87 -31.58 6.83
CA ASN A 689 -13.33 -31.99 5.51
C ASN A 689 -11.80 -31.86 5.38
N LEU A 690 -11.11 -31.21 6.31
CA LEU A 690 -9.65 -31.14 6.35
C LEU A 690 -9.00 -32.28 7.15
N ALA A 691 -9.78 -33.27 7.60
CA ALA A 691 -9.29 -34.38 8.41
C ALA A 691 -8.13 -35.17 7.79
N LEU A 692 -8.10 -35.30 6.46
CA LEU A 692 -6.98 -35.96 5.78
C LEU A 692 -5.67 -35.16 5.93
N ALA A 693 -5.73 -33.83 5.79
CA ALA A 693 -4.57 -32.95 5.98
C ALA A 693 -4.07 -33.01 7.43
N ALA A 694 -4.99 -32.96 8.40
CA ALA A 694 -4.66 -33.13 9.82
C ALA A 694 -3.95 -34.47 10.10
N ARG A 695 -4.46 -35.57 9.53
CA ARG A 695 -3.85 -36.90 9.71
C ARG A 695 -2.46 -37.00 9.09
N ILE A 696 -2.24 -36.39 7.93
CA ILE A 696 -0.91 -36.32 7.31
C ILE A 696 0.07 -35.60 8.24
N LEU A 697 -0.33 -34.48 8.85
CA LEU A 697 0.53 -33.75 9.77
C LEU A 697 0.83 -34.54 11.04
N LYS A 698 -0.16 -35.24 11.62
CA LYS A 698 0.05 -36.15 12.78
C LYS A 698 1.03 -37.28 12.44
N TRP A 699 0.94 -37.86 11.24
CA TRP A 699 1.88 -38.89 10.78
C TRP A 699 3.31 -38.36 10.70
N ARG A 700 3.49 -37.09 10.30
CA ARG A 700 4.80 -36.44 10.16
C ARG A 700 5.40 -35.96 11.48
N LYS A 701 4.57 -35.66 12.51
CA LYS A 701 5.01 -35.25 13.84
C LYS A 701 4.01 -35.73 14.89
N LYS A 702 4.45 -36.71 15.71
CA LYS A 702 3.59 -37.40 16.69
C LYS A 702 3.09 -36.48 17.82
N ASP A 703 3.89 -35.50 18.24
CA ASP A 703 3.61 -34.64 19.40
C ASP A 703 2.71 -33.42 19.08
N ILE A 704 1.98 -33.45 17.96
CA ILE A 704 1.01 -32.39 17.63
C ILE A 704 -0.34 -32.66 18.29
N SER A 705 -0.88 -31.64 18.95
CA SER A 705 -2.28 -31.61 19.41
C SER A 705 -3.20 -30.96 18.38
N PHE A 706 -4.46 -31.40 18.35
CA PHE A 706 -5.46 -30.95 17.38
C PHE A 706 -6.70 -30.44 18.09
N THR A 707 -7.27 -29.36 17.56
CA THR A 707 -8.61 -28.88 17.91
C THR A 707 -9.43 -28.72 16.63
N ILE A 708 -10.67 -29.19 16.62
CA ILE A 708 -11.61 -29.00 15.50
C ILE A 708 -12.75 -28.08 15.90
N MET A 709 -13.05 -27.11 15.03
CA MET A 709 -14.27 -26.30 15.11
C MET A 709 -15.40 -27.02 14.38
N ALA A 710 -16.47 -27.33 15.11
CA ALA A 710 -17.67 -27.96 14.58
C ALA A 710 -18.83 -26.95 14.57
N HIS A 711 -19.28 -26.60 13.37
CA HIS A 711 -20.24 -25.53 13.08
C HIS A 711 -21.68 -26.02 12.97
N GLY A 712 -21.91 -27.28 12.58
CA GLY A 712 -23.27 -27.82 12.45
C GLY A 712 -23.36 -29.08 11.58
N ILE A 713 -24.23 -29.04 10.57
CA ILE A 713 -24.62 -30.15 9.68
C ILE A 713 -23.44 -30.88 9.03
N GLU A 714 -22.27 -30.27 8.92
CA GLU A 714 -21.07 -30.91 8.37
C GLU A 714 -20.46 -31.95 9.33
N ALA A 715 -20.71 -31.80 10.63
CA ALA A 715 -20.16 -32.64 11.71
C ALA A 715 -21.21 -33.54 12.38
N TRP A 716 -22.51 -33.27 12.21
CA TRP A 716 -23.58 -34.06 12.83
C TRP A 716 -23.70 -35.49 12.32
N PRO A 717 -23.65 -35.79 10.99
CA PRO A 717 -23.90 -37.14 10.50
C PRO A 717 -22.86 -38.13 11.02
N LYS A 718 -23.20 -39.43 11.00
CA LYS A 718 -22.23 -40.50 11.28
C LYS A 718 -21.13 -40.47 10.21
N VAL A 719 -19.91 -40.11 10.60
CA VAL A 719 -18.77 -40.00 9.68
C VAL A 719 -17.88 -41.25 9.71
N GLY A 720 -17.30 -41.59 8.55
CA GLY A 720 -16.34 -42.68 8.39
C GLY A 720 -14.90 -42.20 8.13
N GLY A 721 -13.95 -43.13 8.16
CA GLY A 721 -12.56 -42.92 7.74
C GLY A 721 -11.83 -41.82 8.52
N PHE A 722 -11.14 -40.93 7.79
CA PHE A 722 -10.30 -39.88 8.38
C PHE A 722 -11.08 -38.87 9.23
N LYS A 723 -12.36 -38.62 8.89
CA LYS A 723 -13.20 -37.70 9.66
C LYS A 723 -13.51 -38.26 11.06
N LYS A 724 -13.83 -39.56 11.14
CA LYS A 724 -14.00 -40.26 12.43
C LYS A 724 -12.73 -40.23 13.25
N TRP A 725 -11.58 -40.47 12.61
CA TRP A 725 -10.28 -40.38 13.28
C TRP A 725 -10.06 -38.99 13.89
N LEU A 726 -10.32 -37.91 13.14
CA LEU A 726 -10.14 -36.55 13.65
C LEU A 726 -11.05 -36.28 14.85
N LEU A 727 -12.32 -36.66 14.80
CA LEU A 727 -13.25 -36.49 15.93
C LEU A 727 -12.82 -37.27 17.19
N GLN A 728 -12.14 -38.41 17.03
CA GLN A 728 -11.67 -39.22 18.16
C GLN A 728 -10.32 -38.77 18.72
N ASN A 729 -9.55 -37.95 17.98
CA ASN A 729 -8.15 -37.62 18.29
C ASN A 729 -7.89 -36.11 18.42
N ALA A 730 -8.93 -35.29 18.40
CA ALA A 730 -8.86 -33.84 18.57
C ALA A 730 -9.79 -33.39 19.69
N ALA A 731 -9.43 -32.29 20.36
CA ALA A 731 -10.39 -31.54 21.16
C ALA A 731 -11.46 -30.94 20.22
N ILE A 732 -12.72 -30.99 20.62
CA ILE A 732 -13.82 -30.49 19.79
C ILE A 732 -14.40 -29.23 20.42
N ILE A 733 -14.51 -28.17 19.62
CA ILE A 733 -15.26 -26.96 19.96
C ILE A 733 -16.54 -26.97 19.12
N ALA A 734 -17.68 -27.13 19.78
CA ALA A 734 -18.99 -27.01 19.16
C ALA A 734 -19.53 -25.57 19.32
N VAL A 735 -20.18 -25.05 18.28
CA VAL A 735 -20.77 -23.71 18.31
C VAL A 735 -22.04 -23.59 19.16
N SER A 736 -22.62 -24.73 19.56
CA SER A 736 -23.85 -24.82 20.36
C SER A 736 -23.93 -26.13 21.14
N GLU A 737 -24.75 -26.15 22.19
CA GLU A 737 -25.10 -27.37 22.93
C GLU A 737 -25.86 -28.36 22.03
N TYR A 738 -26.67 -27.85 21.10
CA TYR A 738 -27.34 -28.68 20.10
C TYR A 738 -26.32 -29.42 19.23
N THR A 739 -25.35 -28.70 18.67
CA THR A 739 -24.27 -29.29 17.86
C THR A 739 -23.46 -30.29 18.68
N ARG A 740 -23.16 -29.98 19.94
CA ARG A 740 -22.48 -30.91 20.86
C ARG A 740 -23.23 -32.23 21.02
N LYS A 741 -24.53 -32.17 21.30
CA LYS A 741 -25.39 -33.36 21.46
C LYS A 741 -25.50 -34.18 20.17
N GLN A 742 -25.66 -33.53 19.02
CA GLN A 742 -25.75 -34.20 17.72
C GLN A 742 -24.45 -34.94 17.36
N ILE A 743 -23.29 -34.32 17.58
CA ILE A 743 -21.99 -34.97 17.34
C ILE A 743 -21.83 -36.19 18.26
N SER A 744 -22.12 -36.04 19.55
CA SER A 744 -22.01 -37.12 20.53
C SER A 744 -22.91 -38.30 20.17
N ALA A 745 -24.19 -38.06 19.92
CA ALA A 745 -25.18 -39.09 19.63
C ALA A 745 -24.87 -39.86 18.33
N ASN A 746 -24.49 -39.16 17.27
CA ASN A 746 -24.33 -39.76 15.94
C ASN A 746 -22.94 -40.40 15.72
N ASN A 747 -21.91 -39.93 16.44
CA ASN A 747 -20.53 -40.39 16.26
C ASN A 747 -19.93 -41.13 17.47
N ASN A 748 -20.71 -41.32 18.54
CA ASN A 748 -20.30 -41.99 19.78
C ASN A 748 -19.05 -41.36 20.42
N ILE A 749 -19.08 -40.02 20.56
CA ILE A 749 -18.04 -39.22 21.21
C ILE A 749 -18.56 -38.77 22.58
N ASP A 750 -17.74 -38.88 23.62
CA ASP A 750 -18.09 -38.43 24.98
C ASP A 750 -18.37 -36.91 24.99
N LEU A 751 -19.45 -36.49 25.64
CA LEU A 751 -19.82 -35.08 25.79
C LEU A 751 -18.76 -34.25 26.53
N SER A 752 -17.96 -34.88 27.40
CA SER A 752 -16.85 -34.24 28.10
C SER A 752 -15.68 -33.88 27.18
N ALA A 753 -15.54 -34.55 26.03
CA ALA A 753 -14.53 -34.26 25.01
C ALA A 753 -14.92 -33.10 24.08
N ILE A 754 -16.15 -32.59 24.20
CA ILE A 754 -16.70 -31.53 23.36
C ILE A 754 -17.03 -30.31 24.22
N THR A 755 -16.33 -29.21 23.97
CA THR A 755 -16.59 -27.93 24.64
C THR A 755 -17.50 -27.05 23.80
N VAL A 756 -18.44 -26.35 24.42
CA VAL A 756 -19.29 -25.38 23.72
C VAL A 756 -18.64 -24.00 23.79
N ARG A 757 -18.52 -23.35 22.63
CA ARG A 757 -18.10 -21.95 22.48
C ARG A 757 -18.98 -21.30 21.42
N HIS A 758 -19.96 -20.50 21.88
CA HIS A 758 -20.87 -19.79 20.98
C HIS A 758 -20.13 -18.86 20.04
N ASN A 759 -20.72 -18.63 18.86
CA ASN A 759 -20.21 -17.64 17.91
C ASN A 759 -20.40 -16.21 18.43
N CYS A 760 -19.81 -15.24 17.74
CA CYS A 760 -19.90 -13.83 18.07
C CYS A 760 -20.37 -12.99 16.89
N LEU A 761 -20.73 -11.74 17.19
CA LEU A 761 -20.79 -10.70 16.18
C LEU A 761 -19.40 -10.53 15.55
N ASP A 762 -19.38 -10.25 14.25
CA ASP A 762 -18.12 -9.98 13.56
C ASP A 762 -17.42 -8.78 14.21
N PRO A 763 -16.08 -8.81 14.43
CA PRO A 763 -15.34 -7.70 15.05
C PRO A 763 -15.49 -6.36 14.31
N PHE A 764 -15.88 -6.39 13.04
CA PHE A 764 -16.12 -5.21 12.23
C PHE A 764 -17.59 -5.04 11.85
N PHE A 765 -18.50 -5.79 12.50
CA PHE A 765 -19.94 -5.57 12.39
C PHE A 765 -20.27 -4.18 12.91
N SER A 766 -20.77 -3.31 12.05
CA SER A 766 -21.21 -1.98 12.44
C SER A 766 -22.62 -2.08 13.02
N ILE A 767 -22.86 -1.34 14.09
CA ILE A 767 -24.16 -1.33 14.75
C ILE A 767 -24.78 0.02 14.44
N PRO A 768 -25.75 0.05 13.54
CA PRO A 768 -26.34 1.30 13.11
C PRO A 768 -27.16 1.93 14.25
N PRO A 769 -27.27 3.27 14.30
CA PRO A 769 -28.17 3.92 15.24
C PRO A 769 -29.60 3.41 15.05
N ILE A 770 -30.20 2.97 16.15
CA ILE A 770 -31.60 2.53 16.19
C ILE A 770 -32.46 3.77 15.89
N GLY A 771 -33.29 3.70 14.84
CA GLY A 771 -33.98 4.89 14.35
C GLY A 771 -34.64 4.71 12.99
N LYS A 772 -34.64 5.78 12.17
CA LYS A 772 -35.37 5.86 10.90
C LYS A 772 -34.93 4.76 9.92
N ARG A 773 -35.90 4.10 9.29
CA ARG A 773 -35.67 3.08 8.26
C ARG A 773 -34.90 3.65 7.06
N PRO A 774 -34.06 2.86 6.38
CA PRO A 774 -33.37 3.32 5.17
C PRO A 774 -34.34 3.62 4.02
N ASP A 775 -34.54 4.90 3.71
CA ASP A 775 -35.49 5.37 2.67
C ASP A 775 -35.19 4.75 1.29
N TYR A 776 -33.91 4.49 1.00
CA TYR A 776 -33.49 3.91 -0.27
C TYR A 776 -33.91 2.44 -0.42
N LEU A 777 -33.96 1.65 0.65
CA LEU A 777 -34.44 0.27 0.61
C LEU A 777 -35.96 0.20 0.51
N LEU A 778 -36.67 1.09 1.21
CA LEU A 778 -38.11 1.26 1.06
C LEU A 778 -38.47 1.53 -0.41
N LYS A 779 -37.77 2.48 -1.04
CA LYS A 779 -37.92 2.78 -2.47
C LYS A 779 -37.55 1.60 -3.37
N ARG A 780 -36.44 0.91 -3.08
CA ARG A 780 -35.96 -0.24 -3.87
C ARG A 780 -37.00 -1.37 -3.92
N TYR A 781 -37.65 -1.63 -2.79
CA TYR A 781 -38.62 -2.72 -2.67
C TYR A 781 -40.07 -2.28 -2.90
N GLY A 782 -40.32 -1.00 -3.21
CA GLY A 782 -41.67 -0.47 -3.41
C GLY A 782 -42.52 -0.50 -2.14
N ILE A 783 -41.89 -0.42 -0.96
CA ILE A 783 -42.52 -0.52 0.34
C ILE A 783 -42.83 0.89 0.87
N SER A 784 -44.08 1.11 1.28
CA SER A 784 -44.53 2.36 1.90
C SER A 784 -44.03 2.48 3.34
N PRO A 785 -43.69 3.68 3.85
CA PRO A 785 -43.13 3.83 5.21
C PRO A 785 -43.98 3.27 6.36
N GLY A 786 -45.30 3.17 6.19
CA GLY A 786 -46.23 2.62 7.20
C GLY A 786 -46.42 1.11 7.15
N GLU A 787 -45.83 0.40 6.19
CA GLU A 787 -45.90 -1.05 6.09
C GLU A 787 -45.03 -1.73 7.16
N LYS A 788 -45.48 -2.87 7.66
CA LYS A 788 -44.70 -3.72 8.55
C LYS A 788 -43.80 -4.63 7.73
N ILE A 789 -42.55 -4.83 8.14
CA ILE A 789 -41.58 -5.58 7.35
C ILE A 789 -41.07 -6.77 8.15
N ILE A 790 -41.28 -7.98 7.63
CA ILE A 790 -40.64 -9.19 8.14
C ILE A 790 -39.45 -9.52 7.25
N LEU A 791 -38.34 -9.94 7.85
CA LEU A 791 -37.12 -10.31 7.15
C LEU A 791 -36.69 -11.74 7.51
N THR A 792 -36.25 -12.48 6.49
CA THR A 792 -35.46 -13.69 6.65
C THR A 792 -34.24 -13.60 5.76
N VAL A 793 -33.06 -13.84 6.32
CA VAL A 793 -31.80 -13.93 5.56
C VAL A 793 -31.25 -15.33 5.73
N THR A 794 -31.29 -16.12 4.65
CA THR A 794 -30.81 -17.51 4.67
C THR A 794 -30.37 -17.95 3.28
N ARG A 795 -29.62 -19.04 3.21
CA ARG A 795 -29.47 -19.78 1.96
C ARG A 795 -30.80 -20.48 1.63
N LEU A 796 -31.23 -20.41 0.37
CA LEU A 796 -32.42 -21.09 -0.13
C LEU A 796 -31.95 -22.27 -0.97
N SER A 797 -32.03 -23.48 -0.40
CA SER A 797 -31.62 -24.68 -1.12
C SER A 797 -32.59 -25.83 -0.90
N ASP A 798 -32.80 -26.64 -1.94
CA ASP A 798 -33.67 -27.81 -1.91
C ASP A 798 -33.21 -28.84 -0.86
N GLN A 799 -31.92 -28.81 -0.49
CA GLN A 799 -31.32 -29.66 0.55
C GLN A 799 -31.40 -29.06 1.97
N GLU A 800 -31.80 -27.80 2.12
CA GLU A 800 -31.79 -27.05 3.38
C GLU A 800 -33.18 -26.52 3.78
N LYS A 801 -34.26 -27.25 3.45
CA LYS A 801 -35.66 -26.85 3.76
C LYS A 801 -35.99 -26.73 5.25
N TYR A 802 -35.10 -27.13 6.14
CA TYR A 802 -35.25 -27.05 7.60
C TYR A 802 -35.14 -25.61 8.16
N LYS A 803 -34.88 -24.59 7.33
CA LYS A 803 -34.74 -23.18 7.75
C LYS A 803 -36.07 -22.50 8.11
N GLY A 804 -37.21 -23.08 7.72
CA GLY A 804 -38.55 -22.67 8.18
C GLY A 804 -39.14 -21.42 7.50
N TYR A 805 -38.55 -20.95 6.41
CA TYR A 805 -39.12 -19.84 5.63
C TYR A 805 -40.43 -20.23 4.92
N ASP A 806 -40.62 -21.50 4.57
CA ASP A 806 -41.87 -22.03 4.03
C ASP A 806 -42.99 -21.98 5.06
N LYS A 807 -42.69 -22.35 6.32
CA LYS A 807 -43.62 -22.21 7.45
C LYS A 807 -43.95 -20.76 7.77
N THR A 808 -43.01 -19.87 7.53
CA THR A 808 -43.26 -18.42 7.62
C THR A 808 -44.24 -17.95 6.53
N ILE A 809 -44.11 -18.44 5.29
CA ILE A 809 -45.07 -18.16 4.21
C ILE A 809 -46.46 -18.73 4.54
N GLU A 810 -46.53 -19.96 5.05
CA GLU A 810 -47.79 -20.58 5.49
C GLU A 810 -48.44 -19.81 6.65
N ALA A 811 -47.66 -19.29 7.61
CA ALA A 811 -48.19 -18.47 8.69
C ALA A 811 -48.75 -17.13 8.17
N LEU A 812 -48.04 -16.48 7.24
CA LEU A 812 -48.44 -15.20 6.65
C LEU A 812 -49.76 -15.27 5.87
N SER A 813 -50.12 -16.41 5.30
CA SER A 813 -51.41 -16.57 4.59
C SER A 813 -52.62 -16.53 5.52
N ASN A 814 -52.40 -16.79 6.82
CA ASN A 814 -53.41 -16.81 7.86
C ASN A 814 -53.46 -15.53 8.70
N ILE A 815 -52.43 -14.68 8.63
CA ILE A 815 -52.46 -13.32 9.22
C ILE A 815 -53.42 -12.48 8.37
N GLY A 816 -54.51 -12.03 9.00
CA GLY A 816 -55.63 -11.42 8.30
C GLY A 816 -55.20 -10.34 7.29
N ILE A 817 -55.88 -10.29 6.14
CA ILE A 817 -55.64 -9.37 5.01
C ILE A 817 -55.48 -7.88 5.43
N LYS A 818 -55.92 -7.51 6.64
CA LYS A 818 -55.92 -6.17 7.21
C LYS A 818 -54.55 -5.61 7.64
N GLU A 819 -53.49 -6.41 7.78
CA GLU A 819 -52.17 -5.88 8.14
C GLU A 819 -51.28 -5.69 6.91
N ASN A 820 -50.75 -4.47 6.77
CA ASN A 820 -49.91 -4.01 5.65
C ASN A 820 -48.48 -4.59 5.77
N ILE A 821 -48.36 -5.92 5.81
CA ILE A 821 -47.09 -6.65 6.04
C ILE A 821 -46.42 -7.02 4.72
N ARG A 822 -45.13 -6.73 4.60
CA ARG A 822 -44.22 -7.17 3.54
C ARG A 822 -43.23 -8.16 4.09
N TYR A 823 -43.00 -9.26 3.37
CA TYR A 823 -42.01 -10.27 3.75
C TYR A 823 -40.84 -10.27 2.77
N LEU A 824 -39.66 -9.92 3.28
CA LEU A 824 -38.40 -9.97 2.54
C LEU A 824 -37.72 -11.32 2.80
N LEU A 825 -37.77 -12.21 1.81
CA LEU A 825 -37.06 -13.49 1.82
C LEU A 825 -35.75 -13.37 1.04
N CYS A 826 -34.67 -13.08 1.76
CA CYS A 826 -33.35 -12.80 1.23
C CYS A 826 -32.47 -14.05 1.21
N GLY A 827 -31.84 -14.32 0.06
CA GLY A 827 -31.02 -15.51 -0.14
C GLY A 827 -30.83 -15.88 -1.61
N ASN A 828 -29.68 -16.48 -1.94
CA ASN A 828 -29.53 -17.16 -3.23
C ASN A 828 -30.33 -18.46 -3.20
N ALA A 829 -31.23 -18.62 -4.18
CA ALA A 829 -32.02 -19.82 -4.40
C ALA A 829 -31.43 -20.68 -5.52
N ASP A 830 -31.28 -21.98 -5.28
CA ASP A 830 -31.11 -22.93 -6.38
C ASP A 830 -32.41 -23.03 -7.20
N THR A 831 -32.30 -23.50 -8.45
CA THR A 831 -33.42 -23.47 -9.39
C THR A 831 -34.62 -24.27 -8.88
N ALA A 832 -34.39 -25.44 -8.27
CA ALA A 832 -35.44 -26.30 -7.76
C ALA A 832 -36.19 -25.62 -6.60
N GLU A 833 -35.44 -25.04 -5.67
CA GLU A 833 -36.02 -24.42 -4.49
C GLU A 833 -36.71 -23.10 -4.82
N LYS A 834 -36.18 -22.32 -5.78
CA LYS A 834 -36.84 -21.11 -6.28
C LYS A 834 -38.24 -21.43 -6.81
N SER A 835 -38.37 -22.42 -7.69
CA SER A 835 -39.67 -22.82 -8.25
C SER A 835 -40.65 -23.27 -7.17
N ARG A 836 -40.18 -24.04 -6.18
CA ARG A 836 -41.01 -24.50 -5.06
C ARG A 836 -41.54 -23.32 -4.21
N ILE A 837 -40.68 -22.34 -3.92
CA ILE A 837 -41.07 -21.16 -3.12
C ILE A 837 -42.05 -20.29 -3.90
N GLU A 838 -41.84 -20.07 -5.20
CA GLU A 838 -42.74 -19.30 -6.05
C GLU A 838 -44.14 -19.95 -6.13
N GLU A 839 -44.21 -21.28 -6.27
CA GLU A 839 -45.46 -22.04 -6.22
C GLU A 839 -46.16 -21.94 -4.85
N LEU A 840 -45.39 -22.00 -3.76
CA LEU A 840 -45.92 -21.82 -2.40
C LEU A 840 -46.49 -20.41 -2.18
N ILE A 841 -45.80 -19.36 -2.64
CA ILE A 841 -46.27 -17.98 -2.57
C ILE A 841 -47.58 -17.79 -3.35
N LEU A 842 -47.65 -18.37 -4.55
CA LEU A 842 -48.84 -18.33 -5.41
C LEU A 842 -50.03 -19.05 -4.77
N SER A 843 -49.83 -20.27 -4.28
CA SER A 843 -50.88 -21.07 -3.62
C SER A 843 -51.39 -20.42 -2.33
N CYS A 844 -50.54 -19.67 -1.63
CA CYS A 844 -50.90 -18.90 -0.44
C CYS A 844 -51.52 -17.52 -0.75
N ASN A 845 -51.61 -17.13 -2.03
CA ASN A 845 -52.07 -15.81 -2.48
C ASN A 845 -51.27 -14.64 -1.87
N LEU A 846 -49.94 -14.79 -1.82
CA LEU A 846 -49.01 -13.82 -1.21
C LEU A 846 -48.08 -13.15 -2.22
N SER A 847 -48.34 -13.25 -3.53
CA SER A 847 -47.47 -12.71 -4.58
C SER A 847 -47.16 -11.23 -4.45
N ASP A 848 -48.14 -10.43 -3.98
CA ASP A 848 -47.90 -9.01 -3.74
C ASP A 848 -47.14 -8.78 -2.42
N ARG A 849 -47.14 -9.72 -1.47
CA ARG A 849 -46.62 -9.53 -0.11
C ARG A 849 -45.21 -10.06 0.11
N VAL A 850 -44.79 -11.08 -0.65
CA VAL A 850 -43.46 -11.68 -0.53
C VAL A 850 -42.54 -11.15 -1.62
N ILE A 851 -41.42 -10.56 -1.21
CA ILE A 851 -40.38 -10.08 -2.09
C ILE A 851 -39.17 -11.00 -1.89
N MET A 852 -38.56 -11.43 -2.99
CA MET A 852 -37.33 -12.24 -2.98
C MET A 852 -36.17 -11.45 -3.59
N PRO A 853 -35.47 -10.60 -2.81
CA PRO A 853 -34.40 -9.74 -3.32
C PRO A 853 -33.18 -10.49 -3.87
N GLY A 854 -33.05 -11.78 -3.55
CA GLY A 854 -31.85 -12.56 -3.82
C GLY A 854 -30.77 -12.34 -2.77
N PHE A 855 -29.51 -12.43 -3.17
CA PHE A 855 -28.35 -12.23 -2.29
C PHE A 855 -28.25 -10.79 -1.79
N ILE A 856 -28.05 -10.65 -0.48
CA ILE A 856 -27.73 -9.36 0.17
C ILE A 856 -26.25 -9.36 0.50
N ALA A 857 -25.54 -8.31 0.09
CA ALA A 857 -24.12 -8.17 0.37
C ALA A 857 -23.88 -7.87 1.87
N ASP A 858 -22.74 -8.33 2.41
CA ASP A 858 -22.41 -8.19 3.83
C ASP A 858 -22.40 -6.71 4.28
N ASP A 859 -22.05 -5.77 3.40
CA ASP A 859 -22.00 -4.31 3.66
C ASP A 859 -23.37 -3.62 3.62
N GLU A 860 -24.42 -4.28 3.11
CA GLU A 860 -25.79 -3.77 3.09
C GLU A 860 -26.70 -4.49 4.10
N LEU A 861 -26.20 -5.55 4.74
CA LEU A 861 -26.98 -6.44 5.60
C LEU A 861 -27.51 -5.73 6.86
N GLU A 862 -26.72 -4.82 7.44
CA GLU A 862 -27.10 -4.02 8.61
C GLU A 862 -28.36 -3.17 8.34
N ASP A 863 -28.42 -2.53 7.18
CA ASP A 863 -29.56 -1.71 6.78
C ASP A 863 -30.82 -2.54 6.52
N HIS A 864 -30.67 -3.79 6.08
CA HIS A 864 -31.80 -4.72 5.98
C HIS A 864 -32.33 -5.13 7.34
N TYR A 865 -31.46 -5.36 8.33
CA TYR A 865 -31.92 -5.63 9.70
C TYR A 865 -32.70 -4.45 10.26
N ARG A 866 -32.19 -3.22 10.11
CA ARG A 866 -32.89 -1.99 10.54
C ARG A 866 -34.22 -1.75 9.85
N LEU A 867 -34.30 -2.14 8.57
CA LEU A 867 -35.52 -2.01 7.77
C LEU A 867 -36.65 -2.85 8.38
N ALA A 868 -36.32 -4.02 8.91
CA ALA A 868 -37.27 -4.99 9.42
C ALA A 868 -37.88 -4.60 10.78
N ASP A 869 -39.14 -4.96 10.97
CA ASP A 869 -39.84 -4.93 12.26
C ASP A 869 -39.71 -6.25 13.02
N ALA A 870 -39.48 -7.35 12.30
CA ALA A 870 -39.17 -8.65 12.87
C ALA A 870 -38.26 -9.44 11.93
N PHE A 871 -37.28 -10.14 12.49
CA PHE A 871 -36.53 -11.17 11.81
C PHE A 871 -37.14 -12.54 12.17
N VAL A 872 -37.52 -13.34 11.17
CA VAL A 872 -38.26 -14.59 11.40
C VAL A 872 -37.56 -15.74 10.70
N MET A 873 -37.08 -16.72 11.44
CA MET A 873 -36.50 -17.93 10.86
C MET A 873 -36.68 -19.11 11.82
N PRO A 874 -37.84 -19.77 11.82
CA PRO A 874 -38.16 -20.87 12.72
C PRO A 874 -37.46 -22.15 12.24
N SER A 875 -36.14 -22.23 12.40
CA SER A 875 -35.37 -23.39 11.94
C SER A 875 -35.47 -24.59 12.89
N LYS A 876 -35.16 -25.78 12.37
CA LYS A 876 -35.03 -27.04 13.14
C LYS A 876 -33.67 -27.70 12.96
N GLY A 877 -32.73 -27.00 12.36
CA GLY A 877 -31.45 -27.56 11.92
C GLY A 877 -30.33 -26.53 11.85
N GLU A 878 -30.43 -25.44 12.60
CA GLU A 878 -29.34 -24.48 12.75
C GLU A 878 -28.28 -24.95 13.74
N GLY A 879 -27.02 -24.76 13.35
CA GLY A 879 -25.87 -24.95 14.23
C GLY A 879 -25.83 -23.92 15.34
N PHE A 880 -26.07 -22.65 15.02
CA PHE A 880 -26.16 -21.54 15.98
C PHE A 880 -26.95 -20.38 15.36
N GLY A 881 -26.64 -20.05 14.10
CA GLY A 881 -27.32 -19.01 13.33
C GLY A 881 -26.82 -17.60 13.69
N ILE A 882 -25.75 -17.17 13.03
CA ILE A 882 -25.16 -15.82 13.25
C ILE A 882 -26.16 -14.71 12.88
N VAL A 883 -27.01 -14.95 11.88
CA VAL A 883 -28.04 -14.00 11.44
C VAL A 883 -29.03 -13.61 12.56
N PHE A 884 -29.26 -14.48 13.54
CA PHE A 884 -30.11 -14.16 14.69
C PHE A 884 -29.47 -13.11 15.59
N ILE A 885 -28.19 -13.30 15.94
CA ILE A 885 -27.47 -12.34 16.79
C ILE A 885 -27.21 -11.03 16.05
N GLU A 886 -26.99 -11.06 14.72
CA GLU A 886 -26.83 -9.87 13.89
C GLU A 886 -28.12 -9.04 13.86
N ALA A 887 -29.27 -9.67 13.58
CA ALA A 887 -30.57 -9.01 13.60
C ALA A 887 -30.88 -8.41 14.98
N ALA A 888 -30.75 -9.20 16.05
CA ALA A 888 -31.03 -8.73 17.40
C ALA A 888 -30.07 -7.63 17.86
N ALA A 889 -28.79 -7.68 17.47
CA ALA A 889 -27.81 -6.64 17.78
C ALA A 889 -28.15 -5.29 17.14
N CYS A 890 -28.78 -5.30 15.96
CA CYS A 890 -29.35 -4.12 15.30
C CYS A 890 -30.68 -3.64 15.92
N GLY A 891 -31.14 -4.30 16.99
CA GLY A 891 -32.40 -4.00 17.66
C GLY A 891 -33.64 -4.59 16.97
N THR A 892 -33.46 -5.48 16.00
CA THR A 892 -34.58 -6.14 15.30
C THR A 892 -35.06 -7.33 16.13
N PRO A 893 -36.33 -7.37 16.57
CA PRO A 893 -36.90 -8.52 17.26
C PRO A 893 -36.76 -9.81 16.46
N VAL A 894 -36.30 -10.88 17.09
CA VAL A 894 -36.04 -12.17 16.43
C VAL A 894 -37.06 -13.21 16.85
N ILE A 895 -37.61 -13.95 15.88
CA ILE A 895 -38.39 -15.18 16.10
C ILE A 895 -37.58 -16.36 15.54
N ALA A 896 -37.17 -17.26 16.44
CA ALA A 896 -36.30 -18.39 16.15
C ALA A 896 -36.95 -19.73 16.53
N GLY A 897 -36.43 -20.83 16.01
CA GLY A 897 -36.89 -22.17 16.35
C GLY A 897 -36.43 -22.61 17.75
N ASN A 898 -37.22 -23.43 18.43
CA ASN A 898 -36.94 -23.87 19.79
C ASN A 898 -36.19 -25.22 19.90
N SER A 899 -35.86 -25.85 18.78
CA SER A 899 -35.39 -27.24 18.74
C SER A 899 -33.94 -27.42 18.23
N ASP A 900 -33.25 -26.33 17.91
CA ASP A 900 -31.88 -26.33 17.39
C ASP A 900 -30.98 -25.27 18.05
N GLY A 901 -29.80 -25.02 17.49
CA GLY A 901 -28.84 -24.05 18.03
C GLY A 901 -29.32 -22.59 18.01
N SER A 902 -30.41 -22.27 17.30
CA SER A 902 -30.97 -20.91 17.27
C SER A 902 -31.50 -20.47 18.65
N ALA A 903 -31.92 -21.41 19.49
CA ALA A 903 -32.34 -21.11 20.86
C ALA A 903 -31.24 -20.49 21.72
N GLU A 904 -29.98 -20.89 21.52
CA GLU A 904 -28.85 -20.29 22.22
C GLU A 904 -28.51 -18.91 21.65
N ALA A 905 -28.64 -18.71 20.34
CA ALA A 905 -28.43 -17.42 19.69
C ALA A 905 -29.43 -16.34 20.17
N VAL A 906 -30.65 -16.73 20.56
CA VAL A 906 -31.64 -15.84 21.19
C VAL A 906 -31.67 -15.92 22.71
N LEU A 907 -30.57 -16.34 23.36
CA LEU A 907 -30.41 -16.37 24.82
C LEU A 907 -31.52 -17.16 25.55
N GLN A 908 -31.93 -18.30 24.98
CA GLN A 908 -33.01 -19.15 25.51
C GLN A 908 -34.35 -18.42 25.67
N GLY A 909 -34.65 -17.50 24.74
CA GLY A 909 -35.88 -16.72 24.72
C GLY A 909 -35.79 -15.37 25.45
N ASN A 910 -34.62 -15.02 26.01
CA ASN A 910 -34.41 -13.70 26.62
C ASN A 910 -33.96 -12.64 25.59
N GLY A 911 -33.36 -13.06 24.47
CA GLY A 911 -32.90 -12.19 23.39
C GLY A 911 -33.77 -12.28 22.13
N GLY A 912 -34.95 -12.87 22.22
CA GLY A 912 -35.87 -13.11 21.11
C GLY A 912 -36.98 -14.08 21.49
N TYR A 913 -37.83 -14.44 20.54
CA TYR A 913 -38.95 -15.34 20.73
C TYR A 913 -38.64 -16.72 20.17
N LEU A 914 -39.09 -17.74 20.89
CA LEU A 914 -38.91 -19.14 20.52
C LEU A 914 -40.24 -19.76 20.13
N VAL A 915 -40.28 -20.45 18.99
CA VAL A 915 -41.46 -21.13 18.49
C VAL A 915 -41.14 -22.57 18.09
N ASN A 916 -42.14 -23.44 18.18
CA ASN A 916 -42.10 -24.73 17.52
C ASN A 916 -42.30 -24.50 16.02
N ALA A 917 -41.28 -24.81 15.23
CA ALA A 917 -41.29 -24.61 13.78
C ALA A 917 -42.31 -25.49 13.02
N ASP A 918 -42.89 -26.52 13.65
CA ASP A 918 -44.02 -27.29 13.10
C ASP A 918 -45.39 -26.67 13.42
N ASP A 919 -45.46 -25.77 14.39
CA ASP A 919 -46.70 -25.15 14.83
C ASP A 919 -46.89 -23.80 14.12
N VAL A 920 -47.43 -23.86 12.89
CA VAL A 920 -47.70 -22.67 12.06
C VAL A 920 -48.61 -21.67 12.78
N ARG A 921 -49.53 -22.15 13.61
CA ARG A 921 -50.42 -21.28 14.39
C ARG A 921 -49.66 -20.56 15.50
N GLN A 922 -48.80 -21.25 16.24
CA GLN A 922 -47.93 -20.59 17.23
C GLN A 922 -47.01 -19.56 16.57
N LEU A 923 -46.44 -19.88 15.41
CA LEU A 923 -45.62 -18.96 14.62
C LEU A 923 -46.43 -17.72 14.22
N GLN A 924 -47.66 -17.90 13.73
CA GLN A 924 -48.58 -16.82 13.39
C GLN A 924 -48.85 -15.90 14.60
N GLU A 925 -49.32 -16.47 15.71
CA GLU A 925 -49.64 -15.73 16.94
C GLU A 925 -48.41 -14.97 17.48
N THR A 926 -47.21 -15.54 17.31
CA THR A 926 -45.95 -14.89 17.71
C THR A 926 -45.57 -13.75 16.78
N ILE A 927 -45.74 -13.90 15.46
CA ILE A 927 -45.51 -12.82 14.49
C ILE A 927 -46.42 -11.62 14.80
N GLU A 928 -47.73 -11.87 14.96
CA GLU A 928 -48.71 -10.83 15.31
C GLU A 928 -48.34 -10.13 16.63
N LYS A 929 -47.97 -10.90 17.66
CA LYS A 929 -47.50 -10.38 18.94
C LYS A 929 -46.27 -9.48 18.79
N VAL A 930 -45.26 -9.90 18.03
CA VAL A 930 -44.02 -9.13 17.85
C VAL A 930 -44.29 -7.83 17.11
N LEU A 931 -45.06 -7.88 16.02
CA LEU A 931 -45.37 -6.70 15.20
C LEU A 931 -46.27 -5.69 15.93
N GLY A 932 -47.11 -6.15 16.86
CA GLY A 932 -47.97 -5.33 17.71
C GLY A 932 -47.31 -4.81 19.00
N SER A 933 -46.15 -5.35 19.38
CA SER A 933 -45.46 -4.97 20.62
C SER A 933 -44.54 -3.75 20.46
N VAL A 934 -44.49 -2.90 21.50
CA VAL A 934 -43.46 -1.86 21.63
C VAL A 934 -42.31 -2.45 22.44
N LEU A 935 -41.31 -3.00 21.74
CA LEU A 935 -40.09 -3.50 22.36
C LEU A 935 -39.05 -2.40 22.48
N ASP A 936 -38.31 -2.41 23.59
CA ASP A 936 -37.09 -1.61 23.72
C ASP A 936 -36.00 -2.24 22.85
N ARG A 937 -35.95 -1.78 21.59
CA ARG A 937 -34.98 -2.24 20.59
C ARG A 937 -33.54 -1.94 21.01
N GLU A 938 -33.32 -0.87 21.80
CA GLU A 938 -31.99 -0.50 22.28
C GLU A 938 -31.50 -1.46 23.35
N GLU A 939 -32.35 -1.80 24.31
CA GLU A 939 -32.01 -2.78 25.33
C GLU A 939 -31.78 -4.17 24.75
N LEU A 940 -32.62 -4.60 23.79
CA LEU A 940 -32.41 -5.86 23.05
C LEU A 940 -31.03 -5.91 22.39
N GLY A 941 -30.68 -4.87 21.62
CA GLY A 941 -29.39 -4.77 20.96
C GLY A 941 -28.24 -4.83 21.95
N ARG A 942 -28.33 -4.06 23.05
CA ARG A 942 -27.31 -4.00 24.10
C ARG A 942 -27.08 -5.36 24.78
N GLN A 943 -28.15 -6.10 25.09
CA GLN A 943 -28.06 -7.41 25.72
C GLN A 943 -27.33 -8.42 24.82
N VAL A 944 -27.70 -8.48 23.54
CA VAL A 944 -27.09 -9.41 22.57
C VAL A 944 -25.63 -9.05 22.30
N GLN A 945 -25.33 -7.76 22.12
CA GLN A 945 -23.95 -7.29 21.96
C GLN A 945 -23.07 -7.65 23.15
N LYS A 946 -23.58 -7.49 24.38
CA LYS A 946 -22.86 -7.90 25.59
C LYS A 946 -22.65 -9.43 25.64
N ALA A 947 -23.67 -10.19 25.26
CA ALA A 947 -23.63 -11.65 25.31
C ALA A 947 -22.68 -12.27 24.29
N PHE A 948 -22.62 -11.72 23.08
CA PHE A 948 -21.91 -12.26 21.90
C PHE A 948 -20.85 -11.30 21.34
N SER A 949 -20.29 -10.43 22.17
CA SER A 949 -19.19 -9.56 21.76
C SER A 949 -17.96 -10.36 21.32
N PHE A 950 -17.26 -9.84 20.31
CA PHE A 950 -15.99 -10.41 19.85
C PHE A 950 -14.94 -10.53 20.97
N ASN A 951 -14.85 -9.55 21.87
CA ASN A 951 -13.89 -9.61 22.99
C ASN A 951 -14.16 -10.79 23.93
N LYS A 952 -15.44 -11.06 24.23
CA LYS A 952 -15.82 -12.22 25.04
C LYS A 952 -15.52 -13.53 24.32
N TYR A 953 -15.80 -13.60 23.02
CA TYR A 953 -15.45 -14.74 22.18
C TYR A 953 -13.96 -15.02 22.16
N LYS A 954 -13.14 -14.00 21.89
CA LYS A 954 -11.69 -14.07 21.93
C LYS A 954 -11.20 -14.68 23.25
N ASN A 955 -11.65 -14.16 24.39
CA ASN A 955 -11.25 -14.67 25.69
C ASN A 955 -11.67 -16.14 25.90
N ASN A 956 -12.90 -16.50 25.53
CA ASN A 956 -13.41 -17.87 25.68
C ASN A 956 -12.69 -18.89 24.79
N ILE A 957 -12.31 -18.48 23.58
CA ILE A 957 -11.54 -19.32 22.65
C ILE A 957 -10.12 -19.51 23.16
N LEU A 958 -9.48 -18.45 23.67
CA LEU A 958 -8.11 -18.56 24.21
C LEU A 958 -8.03 -19.39 25.47
N SER A 959 -9.03 -19.29 26.37
CA SER A 959 -9.05 -20.09 27.59
C SER A 959 -9.03 -21.59 27.29
N HIS A 960 -9.69 -22.02 26.20
CA HIS A 960 -9.65 -23.40 25.72
C HIS A 960 -8.23 -23.84 25.38
N PHE A 961 -7.38 -22.97 24.85
CA PHE A 961 -6.00 -23.29 24.49
C PHE A 961 -4.99 -23.13 25.64
N SER A 962 -5.36 -22.44 26.72
CA SER A 962 -4.57 -22.39 27.96
C SER A 962 -4.92 -23.51 28.94
N GLU A 963 -6.16 -23.98 28.94
CA GLU A 963 -6.67 -25.01 29.86
C GLU A 963 -6.47 -26.45 29.35
N THR A 964 -6.21 -26.64 28.04
CA THR A 964 -6.03 -27.97 27.46
C THR A 964 -4.56 -28.41 27.42
N ASN A 965 -4.09 -28.95 28.54
CA ASN A 965 -3.12 -30.04 28.54
C ASN A 965 -3.75 -31.24 29.29
N PRO A 966 -4.57 -32.07 28.63
CA PRO A 966 -4.70 -33.46 29.04
C PRO A 966 -4.16 -34.38 27.92
N PRO A 967 -3.50 -35.49 28.29
CA PRO A 967 -3.15 -36.51 27.33
C PRO A 967 -4.45 -37.18 26.85
N ILE A 968 -4.78 -37.04 25.57
CA ILE A 968 -5.87 -37.79 24.96
C ILE A 968 -5.30 -39.17 24.60
N HIS A 969 -5.56 -40.13 25.50
CA HIS A 969 -5.40 -41.58 25.41
C HIS A 969 -4.03 -42.13 24.99
N GLY A 970 -3.33 -42.71 25.96
CA GLY A 970 -2.35 -43.77 25.70
C GLY A 970 -3.08 -45.04 25.32
N ASP A 971 -2.87 -45.48 24.09
CA ASP A 971 -2.40 -46.81 23.69
C ASP A 971 -1.85 -46.76 22.25
#